data_AF-A0A5V0JYQ8-F1
#
_entry.id   AF-A0A5V0JYQ8-F1
#
_cell.length_a   1.000
_cell.length_b   1.000
_cell.length_c   1.000
_cell.angle_alpha   90.00
_cell.angle_beta   90.00
_cell.angle_gamma   90.00
#
_symmetry.space_group_name_H-M   'P 1'
#
loop_
_entity.id
_entity.type
_entity.pdbx_description
1 polymer ?
#
loop_
_entity_poly.entity_id
_entity_poly.type
_entity_poly.pdbx_seq_one_letter_code
_entity_poly.pdbx_strand_id
1 'polypeptide(L)'
;MMKQIQEQTALSPLHSHWRLADNRNVLYLSPTGETDTEKTVELSPEQAGRIREITAITSSLLITLLIEKQVTVVHLVGRKINNREWAGSLATWPDTPAVAPTQAQELSFAEQIVSEANSVIAILDSQGKICRFNQSCEEYTGLKERDVIGQSVFKLFMSRREAVASRHYIENFFRNGNAYEIERWIKTRKGQRLFLFRNKFVHNGSGKNEIFLICAGTDITEERRAQERLRILANTDTVTGLPNRNAIHEFINHAIASAGESQVGIVYLDLDNFKKINDAYGHMFGDQLLQAVSLALLSCLEEDQLLARLGGDEFIVLAAHTSQAALEAVASRILTRLRQPFRIGLIEVYTGCAIGISLAPRHGQDSESLIRTADTAMYNAKEGGRGQFCVFSPEMNQRVFDYHWLDTNLRKALENDQLLIHYQPKITWRGEVRSLEALVRWQSPERGLIPPLEFISYAEESGLIVPLGRWVILDVVRQIAKWRDKGINLRVAVNFSARQLADQTLFTALKQALYDLNFEYCPIDVELTESCLIENDTLALSVIQQFSQLGAQIHLDDFGTGYSSLSQLARFPIDAVKLDQAFVRDIHKQPLSQSLVRAIVAVAQALNLQVIAEGVENAKEDAFLTKNGVNERQGFLFAKPMPAVSFERWYKRYQTKKMR
;
A
#
# COMPACT_ATOMS: atom_id res chain seq x y z
N MET A 1 -51.61 -99.79 2.19
CA MET A 1 -53.04 -99.54 1.96
C MET A 1 -53.32 -98.12 2.42
N MET A 2 -53.71 -97.23 1.48
CA MET A 2 -54.43 -95.93 1.61
C MET A 2 -54.58 -95.27 3.00
N LYS A 3 -54.55 -93.95 3.25
CA LYS A 3 -54.66 -92.67 2.51
C LYS A 3 -54.48 -91.56 3.60
N GLN A 4 -53.72 -90.48 3.44
CA GLN A 4 -54.08 -89.18 2.81
C GLN A 4 -54.70 -88.15 3.80
N ILE A 5 -54.41 -86.85 3.54
CA ILE A 5 -54.99 -85.58 4.09
C ILE A 5 -54.11 -84.99 5.22
N GLN A 6 -53.44 -83.82 5.14
CA GLN A 6 -53.65 -82.61 4.35
C GLN A 6 -52.32 -81.82 4.26
N GLU A 7 -51.66 -81.83 3.10
CA GLU A 7 -50.70 -80.81 2.67
C GLU A 7 -51.39 -80.03 1.57
N GLN A 8 -51.69 -78.75 1.79
CA GLN A 8 -51.80 -77.74 0.74
C GLN A 8 -51.96 -76.33 1.36
N THR A 9 -51.42 -75.36 0.63
CA THR A 9 -51.44 -73.89 0.80
C THR A 9 -50.57 -73.26 1.88
N ALA A 10 -49.26 -73.48 1.79
CA ALA A 10 -48.30 -72.40 2.00
C ALA A 10 -47.94 -71.84 0.62
N LEU A 11 -47.93 -70.51 0.43
CA LEU A 11 -47.47 -69.91 -0.83
C LEU A 11 -46.12 -70.54 -1.20
N SER A 12 -46.05 -71.19 -2.37
CA SER A 12 -44.76 -71.66 -2.90
C SER A 12 -43.72 -70.53 -2.86
N PRO A 13 -42.41 -70.84 -2.82
CA PRO A 13 -41.30 -69.87 -2.85
C PRO A 13 -41.21 -69.03 -4.15
N LEU A 14 -42.30 -68.97 -4.93
CA LEU A 14 -42.47 -68.41 -6.25
C LEU A 14 -43.05 -66.98 -6.24
N HIS A 15 -43.24 -66.31 -5.09
CA HIS A 15 -43.84 -64.97 -5.03
C HIS A 15 -43.01 -64.02 -4.15
N SER A 16 -41.88 -63.58 -4.69
CA SER A 16 -40.86 -62.82 -3.95
C SER A 16 -41.04 -61.30 -4.02
N HIS A 17 -41.82 -60.79 -4.98
CA HIS A 17 -41.97 -59.35 -5.23
C HIS A 17 -43.43 -58.88 -5.20
N TRP A 18 -43.64 -57.66 -4.70
CA TRP A 18 -44.95 -57.02 -4.63
C TRP A 18 -44.95 -55.62 -5.27
N ARG A 19 -46.09 -55.21 -5.81
CA ARG A 19 -46.34 -53.84 -6.32
C ARG A 19 -47.74 -53.36 -5.93
N LEU A 20 -47.87 -52.06 -5.67
CA LEU A 20 -49.12 -51.39 -5.37
C LEU A 20 -49.20 -50.05 -6.12
N ALA A 21 -50.31 -49.78 -6.79
CA ALA A 21 -50.59 -48.49 -7.43
C ALA A 21 -51.33 -47.52 -6.49
N ASP A 22 -51.19 -46.22 -6.73
CA ASP A 22 -51.86 -45.14 -5.97
C ASP A 22 -53.38 -45.19 -6.07
N ASN A 23 -53.89 -45.61 -7.24
CA ASN A 23 -55.29 -45.52 -7.62
C ASN A 23 -56.07 -46.83 -7.42
N ARG A 24 -55.41 -47.91 -6.99
CA ARG A 24 -56.02 -49.23 -6.82
C ARG A 24 -55.60 -49.86 -5.51
N ASN A 25 -56.55 -50.41 -4.75
CA ASN A 25 -56.28 -51.17 -3.53
C ASN A 25 -56.01 -52.66 -3.88
N VAL A 26 -55.15 -52.90 -4.87
CA VAL A 26 -54.81 -54.24 -5.36
C VAL A 26 -53.30 -54.40 -5.28
N LEU A 27 -52.86 -55.35 -4.47
CA LEU A 27 -51.46 -55.75 -4.36
C LEU A 27 -51.17 -56.79 -5.44
N TYR A 28 -50.24 -56.47 -6.33
CA TYR A 28 -49.76 -57.38 -7.38
C TYR A 28 -48.54 -58.14 -6.85
N LEU A 29 -48.57 -59.47 -6.92
CA LEU A 29 -47.49 -60.36 -6.49
C LEU A 29 -46.90 -61.08 -7.72
N SER A 30 -45.58 -61.05 -7.86
CA SER A 30 -44.88 -61.64 -9.02
C SER A 30 -43.64 -62.43 -8.57
N PRO A 31 -43.29 -63.53 -9.26
CA PRO A 31 -42.04 -64.28 -9.03
C PRO A 31 -40.79 -63.48 -9.41
N THR A 32 -40.84 -62.74 -10.51
CA THR A 32 -39.68 -62.08 -11.14
C THR A 32 -39.79 -60.56 -11.17
N GLY A 33 -40.92 -59.99 -10.70
CA GLY A 33 -41.20 -58.56 -10.78
C GLY A 33 -41.73 -58.09 -12.14
N GLU A 34 -41.92 -59.00 -13.11
CA GLU A 34 -42.48 -58.74 -14.44
C GLU A 34 -43.99 -59.08 -14.49
N THR A 35 -44.71 -58.44 -15.41
CA THR A 35 -46.19 -58.38 -15.49
C THR A 35 -46.88 -59.68 -15.89
N ASP A 36 -46.14 -60.64 -16.45
CA ASP A 36 -46.75 -61.79 -17.15
C ASP A 36 -47.22 -62.94 -16.22
N THR A 37 -46.94 -62.85 -14.92
CA THR A 37 -47.39 -63.83 -13.90
C THR A 37 -47.84 -63.16 -12.60
N GLU A 38 -48.69 -62.13 -12.72
CA GLU A 38 -49.20 -61.38 -11.58
C GLU A 38 -50.37 -62.08 -10.88
N LYS A 39 -50.18 -62.44 -9.61
CA LYS A 39 -51.27 -62.81 -8.70
C LYS A 39 -51.75 -61.56 -7.98
N THR A 40 -53.06 -61.30 -7.95
CA THR A 40 -53.63 -60.11 -7.31
C THR A 40 -54.23 -60.44 -5.95
N VAL A 41 -54.02 -59.55 -4.99
CA VAL A 41 -54.63 -59.60 -3.65
C VAL A 41 -55.37 -58.29 -3.42
N GLU A 42 -56.68 -58.36 -3.16
CA GLU A 42 -57.47 -57.18 -2.78
C GLU A 42 -57.10 -56.75 -1.35
N LEU A 43 -56.85 -55.46 -1.19
CA LEU A 43 -56.53 -54.83 0.08
C LEU A 43 -57.73 -54.03 0.57
N SER A 44 -57.99 -54.08 1.87
CA SER A 44 -58.85 -53.08 2.50
C SER A 44 -58.26 -51.67 2.33
N PRO A 45 -59.08 -50.61 2.35
CA PRO A 45 -58.60 -49.23 2.28
C PRO A 45 -57.53 -48.91 3.34
N GLU A 46 -57.65 -49.49 4.53
CA GLU A 46 -56.69 -49.32 5.63
C GLU A 46 -55.35 -50.02 5.34
N GLN A 47 -55.39 -51.26 4.83
CA GLN A 47 -54.19 -52.00 4.43
C GLN A 47 -53.45 -51.29 3.27
N ALA A 48 -54.18 -50.82 2.26
CA ALA A 48 -53.60 -50.06 1.16
C ALA A 48 -53.04 -48.71 1.64
N GLY A 49 -53.74 -48.05 2.58
CA GLY A 49 -53.27 -46.82 3.23
C GLY A 49 -51.91 -47.00 3.91
N ARG A 50 -51.78 -48.04 4.75
CA ARG A 50 -50.52 -48.36 5.44
C ARG A 50 -49.33 -48.64 4.50
N ILE A 51 -49.58 -49.27 3.34
CA ILE A 51 -48.52 -49.46 2.33
C ILE A 51 -48.18 -48.13 1.63
N ARG A 52 -49.17 -47.27 1.38
CA ARG A 52 -48.96 -45.95 0.75
C ARG A 52 -48.29 -44.92 1.66
N GLU A 53 -48.30 -45.15 2.98
CA GLU A 53 -47.52 -44.38 3.95
C GLU A 53 -46.01 -44.66 3.85
N ILE A 54 -45.61 -45.78 3.25
CA ILE A 54 -44.20 -46.08 3.00
C ILE A 54 -43.60 -44.98 2.12
N THR A 55 -42.49 -44.42 2.59
CA THR A 55 -41.80 -43.32 1.92
C THR A 55 -40.84 -43.83 0.83
N ALA A 56 -39.93 -42.99 0.36
CA ALA A 56 -38.87 -43.41 -0.56
C ALA A 56 -37.76 -44.24 0.15
N ILE A 57 -37.79 -44.31 1.48
CA ILE A 57 -36.89 -45.12 2.30
C ILE A 57 -37.46 -46.55 2.41
N THR A 58 -36.60 -47.53 2.16
CA THR A 58 -36.91 -48.96 2.30
C THR A 58 -37.37 -49.23 3.72
N SER A 59 -38.64 -49.58 3.85
CA SER A 59 -39.29 -49.82 5.13
C SER A 59 -39.85 -51.24 5.17
N SER A 60 -39.88 -51.83 6.36
CA SER A 60 -40.57 -53.10 6.57
C SER A 60 -41.95 -52.85 7.18
N LEU A 61 -42.96 -53.50 6.63
CA LEU A 61 -44.34 -53.43 7.09
C LEU A 61 -44.87 -54.85 7.28
N LEU A 62 -45.32 -55.14 8.49
CA LEU A 62 -46.02 -56.38 8.80
C LEU A 62 -47.52 -56.17 8.55
N ILE A 63 -48.07 -56.95 7.63
CA ILE A 63 -49.47 -56.87 7.24
C ILE A 63 -50.08 -58.26 7.11
N THR A 64 -51.35 -58.39 7.46
CA THR A 64 -52.10 -59.63 7.30
C THR A 64 -52.87 -59.56 5.99
N LEU A 65 -52.69 -60.54 5.11
CA LEU A 65 -53.34 -60.61 3.79
C LEU A 65 -54.21 -61.86 3.69
N LEU A 66 -55.31 -61.76 2.94
CA LEU A 66 -56.11 -62.92 2.58
C LEU A 66 -55.61 -63.46 1.24
N ILE A 67 -54.85 -64.54 1.26
CA ILE A 67 -54.30 -65.17 0.05
C ILE A 67 -54.93 -66.56 -0.07
N GLU A 68 -55.60 -66.85 -1.20
CA GLU A 68 -56.25 -68.16 -1.44
C GLU A 68 -57.25 -68.58 -0.34
N LYS A 69 -57.96 -67.61 0.24
CA LYS A 69 -58.92 -67.79 1.36
C LYS A 69 -58.27 -68.19 2.69
N GLN A 70 -56.95 -68.08 2.81
CA GLN A 70 -56.22 -68.26 4.06
C GLN A 70 -55.64 -66.92 4.53
N VAL A 71 -55.76 -66.66 5.83
CA VAL A 71 -55.25 -65.45 6.45
C VAL A 71 -53.77 -65.66 6.76
N THR A 72 -52.90 -64.94 6.04
CA THR A 72 -51.46 -65.10 6.11
C THR A 72 -50.81 -63.79 6.54
N VAL A 73 -49.94 -63.85 7.55
CA VAL A 73 -49.11 -62.71 7.95
C VAL A 73 -47.90 -62.66 7.03
N VAL A 74 -47.69 -61.51 6.38
CA VAL A 74 -46.57 -61.28 5.48
C VAL A 74 -45.74 -60.09 5.94
N HIS A 75 -44.43 -60.20 5.73
CA HIS A 75 -43.51 -59.07 5.83
C HIS A 75 -43.29 -58.49 4.44
N LEU A 76 -43.72 -57.24 4.26
CA LEU A 76 -43.43 -56.45 3.07
C LEU A 76 -42.19 -55.59 3.36
N VAL A 77 -41.13 -55.75 2.58
CA VAL A 77 -39.98 -54.85 2.61
C VAL A 77 -39.97 -54.11 1.29
N GLY A 78 -40.15 -52.79 1.29
CA GLY A 78 -40.21 -52.04 0.04
C GLY A 78 -40.25 -50.54 0.23
N ARG A 79 -40.43 -49.81 -0.88
CA ARG A 79 -40.41 -48.35 -0.92
C ARG A 79 -41.31 -47.81 -2.04
N LYS A 80 -41.54 -46.49 -2.02
CA LYS A 80 -42.12 -45.75 -3.14
C LYS A 80 -41.12 -45.68 -4.30
N ILE A 81 -41.50 -46.17 -5.48
CA ILE A 81 -40.63 -46.22 -6.67
C ILE A 81 -40.88 -45.06 -7.64
N ASN A 82 -42.09 -44.49 -7.64
CA ASN A 82 -42.46 -43.30 -8.39
C ASN A 82 -43.68 -42.63 -7.73
N ASN A 83 -44.14 -41.49 -8.26
CA ASN A 83 -45.27 -40.75 -7.68
C ASN A 83 -46.60 -41.53 -7.58
N ARG A 84 -46.72 -42.67 -8.26
CA ARG A 84 -47.95 -43.46 -8.37
C ARG A 84 -47.80 -44.92 -7.92
N GLU A 85 -46.61 -45.38 -7.55
CA GLU A 85 -46.38 -46.82 -7.30
C GLU A 85 -45.39 -47.08 -6.15
N TRP A 86 -45.65 -48.18 -5.44
CA TRP A 86 -44.81 -48.77 -4.41
C TRP A 86 -44.47 -50.20 -4.80
N ALA A 87 -43.25 -50.62 -4.48
CA ALA A 87 -42.79 -51.96 -4.79
C ALA A 87 -41.76 -52.46 -3.77
N GLY A 88 -41.59 -53.77 -3.71
CA GLY A 88 -40.61 -54.38 -2.82
C GLY A 88 -40.59 -55.91 -2.89
N SER A 89 -40.00 -56.50 -1.86
CA SER A 89 -39.94 -57.93 -1.63
C SER A 89 -40.89 -58.37 -0.53
N LEU A 90 -41.43 -59.58 -0.67
CA LEU A 90 -42.38 -60.19 0.26
C LEU A 90 -41.78 -61.46 0.86
N ALA A 91 -41.94 -61.65 2.18
CA ALA A 91 -41.53 -62.86 2.88
C ALA A 91 -42.70 -63.47 3.68
N THR A 92 -42.80 -64.80 3.67
CA THR A 92 -43.72 -65.65 4.46
C THR A 92 -42.89 -66.62 5.33
N TRP A 93 -43.34 -67.03 6.52
CA TRP A 93 -42.49 -67.81 7.47
C TRP A 93 -42.93 -69.23 7.78
N PRO A 94 -41.97 -70.14 8.07
CA PRO A 94 -41.30 -70.20 9.41
C PRO A 94 -39.79 -69.88 9.59
N ASP A 95 -38.90 -69.83 8.59
CA ASP A 95 -37.43 -69.95 8.83
C ASP A 95 -36.52 -68.75 8.48
N THR A 96 -36.97 -67.51 8.63
CA THR A 96 -36.13 -66.30 8.46
C THR A 96 -36.26 -65.18 9.53
N PRO A 97 -36.56 -65.43 10.84
CA PRO A 97 -36.58 -64.39 11.88
C PRO A 97 -35.37 -63.49 12.00
N ALA A 98 -34.22 -63.98 11.54
CA ALA A 98 -32.97 -63.25 11.72
C ALA A 98 -32.50 -62.48 10.47
N VAL A 99 -33.10 -62.61 9.28
CA VAL A 99 -32.48 -62.10 8.04
C VAL A 99 -33.24 -60.93 7.41
N ALA A 100 -34.55 -61.03 7.23
CA ALA A 100 -35.32 -59.97 6.57
C ALA A 100 -35.43 -58.66 7.40
N PRO A 101 -35.67 -58.69 8.72
CA PRO A 101 -35.67 -57.47 9.53
C PRO A 101 -34.27 -56.87 9.62
N THR A 102 -33.23 -57.71 9.70
CA THR A 102 -31.82 -57.29 9.81
C THR A 102 -31.32 -56.66 8.52
N GLN A 103 -31.64 -57.23 7.35
CA GLN A 103 -31.36 -56.59 6.05
C GLN A 103 -32.15 -55.30 5.86
N ALA A 104 -33.42 -55.25 6.28
CA ALA A 104 -34.20 -54.02 6.25
C ALA A 104 -33.63 -52.96 7.19
N GLN A 105 -33.12 -53.35 8.36
CA GLN A 105 -32.42 -52.46 9.29
C GLN A 105 -31.09 -51.97 8.71
N GLU A 106 -30.29 -52.84 8.08
CA GLU A 106 -29.03 -52.45 7.44
C GLU A 106 -29.26 -51.50 6.25
N LEU A 107 -30.27 -51.76 5.41
CA LEU A 107 -30.66 -50.90 4.30
C LEU A 107 -31.24 -49.56 4.79
N SER A 108 -32.10 -49.60 5.81
CA SER A 108 -32.66 -48.40 6.44
C SER A 108 -31.56 -47.56 7.11
N PHE A 109 -30.57 -48.20 7.73
CA PHE A 109 -29.42 -47.53 8.33
C PHE A 109 -28.53 -46.87 7.26
N ALA A 110 -28.23 -47.56 6.16
CA ALA A 110 -27.49 -46.97 5.04
C ALA A 110 -28.24 -45.78 4.40
N GLU A 111 -29.57 -45.89 4.26
CA GLU A 111 -30.41 -44.80 3.75
C GLU A 111 -30.50 -43.62 4.74
N GLN A 112 -30.48 -43.88 6.05
CA GLN A 112 -30.44 -42.86 7.09
C GLN A 112 -29.11 -42.11 7.07
N ILE A 113 -27.98 -42.82 6.91
CA ILE A 113 -26.65 -42.20 6.73
C ILE A 113 -26.65 -41.24 5.52
N VAL A 114 -27.23 -41.65 4.40
CA VAL A 114 -27.34 -40.78 3.21
C VAL A 114 -28.27 -39.58 3.45
N SER A 115 -29.27 -39.74 4.30
CA SER A 115 -30.24 -38.69 4.65
C SER A 115 -29.64 -37.62 5.55
N GLU A 116 -28.86 -38.04 6.55
CA GLU A 116 -28.19 -37.19 7.54
C GLU A 116 -26.85 -36.62 7.03
N ALA A 117 -26.44 -36.95 5.79
CA ALA A 117 -25.23 -36.40 5.22
C ALA A 117 -25.36 -34.88 5.00
N ASN A 118 -24.36 -34.11 5.47
CA ASN A 118 -24.20 -32.67 5.26
C ASN A 118 -23.82 -32.30 3.80
N SER A 119 -24.30 -33.06 2.82
CA SER A 119 -24.13 -32.81 1.41
C SER A 119 -25.43 -33.18 0.68
N VAL A 120 -25.72 -32.46 -0.40
CA VAL A 120 -26.86 -32.72 -1.27
C VAL A 120 -26.58 -34.00 -2.03
N ILE A 121 -27.34 -35.07 -1.78
CA ILE A 121 -27.16 -36.36 -2.46
C ILE A 121 -28.43 -36.68 -3.25
N ALA A 122 -28.28 -36.73 -4.56
CA ALA A 122 -29.30 -37.23 -5.49
C ALA A 122 -28.77 -38.46 -6.23
N ILE A 123 -29.60 -39.51 -6.32
CA ILE A 123 -29.27 -40.71 -7.10
C ILE A 123 -30.18 -40.72 -8.33
N LEU A 124 -29.62 -40.96 -9.50
CA LEU A 124 -30.30 -40.89 -10.79
C LEU A 124 -30.19 -42.20 -11.55
N ASP A 125 -31.21 -42.55 -12.32
CA ASP A 125 -31.16 -43.65 -13.29
C ASP A 125 -30.46 -43.25 -14.61
N SER A 126 -30.37 -44.18 -15.55
CA SER A 126 -29.78 -43.97 -16.89
C SER A 126 -30.51 -42.96 -17.76
N GLN A 127 -31.75 -42.60 -17.42
CA GLN A 127 -32.54 -41.57 -18.09
C GLN A 127 -32.47 -40.22 -17.37
N GLY A 128 -31.71 -40.13 -16.28
CA GLY A 128 -31.64 -38.94 -15.44
C GLY A 128 -32.95 -38.68 -14.67
N LYS A 129 -33.67 -39.73 -14.29
CA LYS A 129 -34.78 -39.64 -13.33
C LYS A 129 -34.27 -39.82 -11.91
N ILE A 130 -34.84 -39.09 -10.98
CA ILE A 130 -34.43 -39.08 -9.57
C ILE A 130 -34.94 -40.36 -8.88
N CYS A 131 -34.02 -41.18 -8.41
CA CYS A 131 -34.26 -42.39 -7.61
C CYS A 131 -34.11 -42.15 -6.11
N ARG A 132 -33.32 -41.16 -5.72
CA ARG A 132 -33.14 -40.72 -4.32
C ARG A 132 -32.90 -39.22 -4.28
N PHE A 133 -33.42 -38.56 -3.26
CA PHE A 133 -33.25 -37.13 -3.01
C PHE A 133 -33.18 -36.91 -1.49
N ASN A 134 -31.98 -36.77 -0.94
CA ASN A 134 -31.79 -36.75 0.51
C ASN A 134 -32.35 -35.47 1.19
N GLN A 135 -32.37 -35.45 2.52
CA GLN A 135 -32.91 -34.32 3.30
C GLN A 135 -32.22 -32.98 2.97
N SER A 136 -30.89 -32.99 2.83
CA SER A 136 -30.13 -31.81 2.38
C SER A 136 -30.66 -31.27 1.04
N CYS A 137 -30.99 -32.13 0.08
CA CYS A 137 -31.63 -31.70 -1.16
C CYS A 137 -32.98 -31.01 -0.92
N GLU A 138 -33.82 -31.54 -0.02
CA GLU A 138 -35.11 -30.95 0.33
C GLU A 138 -34.97 -29.58 0.98
N GLU A 139 -34.00 -29.41 1.87
CA GLU A 139 -33.76 -28.15 2.59
C GLU A 139 -33.31 -27.04 1.64
N TYR A 140 -32.39 -27.35 0.72
CA TYR A 140 -31.89 -26.38 -0.25
C TYR A 140 -32.92 -26.05 -1.33
N THR A 141 -33.59 -27.05 -1.91
CA THR A 141 -34.49 -26.85 -3.05
C THR A 141 -35.92 -26.53 -2.64
N GLY A 142 -36.34 -26.97 -1.45
CA GLY A 142 -37.70 -26.88 -0.97
C GLY A 142 -38.65 -27.93 -1.52
N LEU A 143 -38.16 -28.84 -2.34
CA LEU A 143 -38.93 -29.93 -2.94
C LEU A 143 -38.83 -31.16 -2.04
N LYS A 144 -39.97 -31.80 -1.75
CA LYS A 144 -39.96 -33.06 -1.01
C LYS A 144 -39.58 -34.20 -1.94
N GLU A 145 -38.77 -35.13 -1.45
CA GLU A 145 -38.32 -36.29 -2.19
C GLU A 145 -39.49 -37.04 -2.81
N ARG A 146 -40.54 -37.32 -2.01
CA ARG A 146 -41.75 -38.03 -2.43
C ARG A 146 -42.47 -37.43 -3.64
N ASP A 147 -42.21 -36.16 -3.96
CA ASP A 147 -42.81 -35.42 -5.08
C ASP A 147 -41.89 -35.43 -6.31
N VAL A 148 -40.58 -35.56 -6.12
CA VAL A 148 -39.57 -35.50 -7.20
C VAL A 148 -39.06 -36.86 -7.67
N ILE A 149 -39.29 -37.94 -6.91
CA ILE A 149 -38.94 -39.31 -7.35
C ILE A 149 -39.58 -39.63 -8.70
N GLY A 150 -38.79 -40.15 -9.62
CA GLY A 150 -39.17 -40.50 -10.99
C GLY A 150 -39.24 -39.30 -11.96
N GLN A 151 -39.10 -38.07 -11.48
CA GLN A 151 -39.02 -36.88 -12.34
C GLN A 151 -37.60 -36.69 -12.88
N SER A 152 -37.51 -36.03 -14.04
CA SER A 152 -36.22 -35.73 -14.67
C SER A 152 -35.55 -34.53 -14.01
N VAL A 153 -34.31 -34.71 -13.54
CA VAL A 153 -33.47 -33.64 -12.98
C VAL A 153 -33.20 -32.53 -13.99
N PHE A 154 -33.11 -32.87 -15.29
CA PHE A 154 -32.91 -31.90 -16.37
C PHE A 154 -34.07 -30.91 -16.48
N LYS A 155 -35.28 -31.34 -16.14
CA LYS A 155 -36.48 -30.49 -16.18
C LYS A 155 -36.61 -29.63 -14.93
N LEU A 156 -36.20 -30.17 -13.78
CA LEU A 156 -36.39 -29.51 -12.48
C LEU A 156 -35.29 -28.49 -12.17
N PHE A 157 -34.03 -28.78 -12.52
CA PHE A 157 -32.89 -28.02 -12.00
C PHE A 157 -31.99 -27.39 -13.07
N MET A 158 -32.29 -27.57 -14.36
CA MET A 158 -31.43 -27.11 -15.45
C MET A 158 -32.19 -26.30 -16.50
N SER A 159 -31.51 -25.31 -17.08
CA SER A 159 -31.95 -24.67 -18.31
C SER A 159 -31.84 -25.63 -19.50
N ARG A 160 -32.48 -25.30 -20.63
CA ARG A 160 -32.45 -26.14 -21.84
C ARG A 160 -31.02 -26.36 -22.36
N ARG A 161 -30.13 -25.37 -22.26
CA ARG A 161 -28.71 -25.49 -22.66
C ARG A 161 -27.94 -26.42 -21.72
N GLU A 162 -28.08 -26.23 -20.41
CA GLU A 162 -27.43 -27.06 -19.40
C GLU A 162 -27.91 -28.52 -19.46
N ALA A 163 -29.20 -28.74 -19.72
CA ALA A 163 -29.79 -30.06 -19.88
C ALA A 163 -29.25 -30.83 -21.09
N VAL A 164 -28.86 -30.16 -22.17
CA VAL A 164 -28.24 -30.80 -23.35
C VAL A 164 -26.79 -31.18 -23.04
N ALA A 165 -26.01 -30.27 -22.47
CA ALA A 165 -24.64 -30.55 -22.06
C ALA A 165 -24.58 -31.67 -21.00
N SER A 166 -25.45 -31.61 -19.98
CA SER A 166 -25.48 -32.62 -18.93
C SER A 166 -25.94 -33.99 -19.43
N ARG A 167 -26.83 -34.06 -20.43
CA ARG A 167 -27.18 -35.33 -21.08
C ARG A 167 -26.00 -35.93 -21.81
N HIS A 168 -25.25 -35.12 -22.56
CA HIS A 168 -24.03 -35.58 -23.23
C HIS A 168 -22.98 -36.10 -22.25
N TYR A 169 -22.78 -35.40 -21.12
CA TYR A 169 -21.89 -35.88 -20.05
C TYR A 169 -22.37 -37.20 -19.45
N ILE A 170 -23.66 -37.31 -19.11
CA ILE A 170 -24.24 -38.51 -18.52
C ILE A 170 -24.16 -39.69 -19.50
N GLU A 171 -24.54 -39.51 -20.77
CA GLU A 171 -24.53 -40.55 -21.81
C GLU A 171 -23.10 -41.05 -22.12
N ASN A 172 -22.12 -40.15 -22.28
CA ASN A 172 -20.73 -40.53 -22.50
C ASN A 172 -20.11 -41.19 -21.26
N PHE A 173 -20.51 -40.75 -20.07
CA PHE A 173 -20.04 -41.29 -18.79
C PHE A 173 -20.60 -42.70 -18.56
N PHE A 174 -21.88 -42.97 -18.87
CA PHE A 174 -22.47 -44.33 -18.82
C PHE A 174 -21.75 -45.33 -19.72
N ARG A 175 -21.02 -44.86 -20.75
CA ARG A 175 -20.17 -45.71 -21.61
C ARG A 175 -18.78 -45.98 -21.02
N ASN A 176 -18.24 -45.07 -20.20
CA ASN A 176 -16.82 -45.04 -19.84
C ASN A 176 -16.52 -45.25 -18.34
N GLY A 177 -17.49 -45.01 -17.42
CA GLY A 177 -17.40 -45.35 -15.99
C GLY A 177 -16.56 -44.44 -15.06
N ASN A 178 -15.91 -43.38 -15.58
CA ASN A 178 -14.89 -42.62 -14.82
C ASN A 178 -15.42 -41.39 -14.07
N ALA A 179 -15.50 -41.43 -12.73
CA ALA A 179 -15.93 -40.33 -11.84
C ALA A 179 -15.47 -38.93 -12.27
N TYR A 180 -16.33 -37.91 -12.11
CA TYR A 180 -16.00 -36.52 -12.43
C TYR A 180 -16.53 -35.52 -11.41
N GLU A 181 -15.89 -34.37 -11.39
CA GLU A 181 -16.31 -33.22 -10.58
C GLU A 181 -16.83 -32.09 -11.48
N ILE A 182 -17.88 -31.40 -11.05
CA ILE A 182 -18.41 -30.24 -11.78
C ILE A 182 -18.97 -29.20 -10.81
N GLU A 183 -18.63 -27.94 -11.04
CA GLU A 183 -19.23 -26.82 -10.33
C GLU A 183 -20.51 -26.37 -11.06
N ARG A 184 -21.60 -26.18 -10.31
CA ARG A 184 -22.88 -25.72 -10.86
C ARG A 184 -23.60 -24.75 -9.96
N TRP A 185 -24.15 -23.71 -10.56
CA TRP A 185 -25.08 -22.81 -9.90
C TRP A 185 -26.46 -23.43 -9.83
N ILE A 186 -26.93 -23.70 -8.60
CA ILE A 186 -28.26 -24.23 -8.32
C ILE A 186 -29.12 -23.11 -7.74
N LYS A 187 -30.36 -23.00 -8.22
CA LYS A 187 -31.36 -22.13 -7.61
C LYS A 187 -31.90 -22.80 -6.36
N THR A 188 -31.69 -22.17 -5.21
CA THR A 188 -32.12 -22.68 -3.89
C THR A 188 -33.07 -21.69 -3.22
N ARG A 189 -33.71 -22.09 -2.13
CA ARG A 189 -34.49 -21.16 -1.28
C ARG A 189 -33.67 -20.02 -0.71
N LYS A 190 -32.35 -20.21 -0.56
CA LYS A 190 -31.38 -19.20 -0.09
C LYS A 190 -30.78 -18.37 -1.24
N GLY A 191 -31.42 -18.34 -2.40
CA GLY A 191 -30.92 -17.71 -3.62
C GLY A 191 -30.07 -18.66 -4.49
N GLN A 192 -29.33 -18.10 -5.44
CA GLN A 192 -28.44 -18.88 -6.31
C GLN A 192 -27.16 -19.25 -5.55
N ARG A 193 -26.82 -20.55 -5.51
CA ARG A 193 -25.70 -21.13 -4.76
C ARG A 193 -24.84 -22.00 -5.67
N LEU A 194 -23.53 -21.99 -5.47
CA LEU A 194 -22.56 -22.77 -6.23
C LEU A 194 -22.26 -24.08 -5.51
N PHE A 195 -22.52 -25.20 -6.17
CA PHE A 195 -22.26 -26.53 -5.67
C PHE A 195 -21.15 -27.21 -6.46
N LEU A 196 -20.22 -27.85 -5.77
CA LEU A 196 -19.27 -28.80 -6.36
C LEU A 196 -19.86 -30.20 -6.28
N PHE A 197 -20.29 -30.75 -7.43
CA PHE A 197 -20.83 -32.10 -7.52
C PHE A 197 -19.73 -33.10 -7.87
N ARG A 198 -19.54 -34.10 -7.00
CA ARG A 198 -18.70 -35.27 -7.22
C ARG A 198 -19.58 -36.43 -7.65
N ASN A 199 -19.54 -36.75 -8.93
CA ASN A 199 -20.44 -37.69 -9.55
C ASN A 199 -19.78 -39.07 -9.71
N LYS A 200 -20.44 -40.12 -9.23
CA LYS A 200 -19.93 -41.51 -9.27
C LYS A 200 -21.03 -42.49 -9.68
N PHE A 201 -20.64 -43.61 -10.28
CA PHE A 201 -21.57 -44.71 -10.54
C PHE A 201 -21.56 -45.75 -9.43
N VAL A 202 -22.73 -46.34 -9.19
CA VAL A 202 -22.88 -47.53 -8.36
C VAL A 202 -23.72 -48.56 -9.11
N HIS A 203 -23.23 -49.80 -9.12
CA HIS A 203 -23.96 -50.94 -9.65
C HIS A 203 -24.92 -51.49 -8.59
N ASN A 204 -26.12 -51.89 -9.02
CA ASN A 204 -26.96 -52.77 -8.22
C ASN A 204 -26.22 -54.10 -7.96
N GLY A 205 -25.96 -54.42 -6.68
CA GLY A 205 -25.24 -55.62 -6.25
C GLY A 205 -26.03 -56.93 -6.33
N SER A 206 -27.30 -56.93 -6.76
CA SER A 206 -28.11 -58.16 -6.90
C SER A 206 -29.13 -58.08 -8.05
N GLY A 207 -28.94 -58.89 -9.10
CA GLY A 207 -29.86 -59.02 -10.24
C GLY A 207 -29.43 -58.24 -11.49
N LYS A 208 -30.40 -57.67 -12.24
CA LYS A 208 -30.15 -56.84 -13.45
C LYS A 208 -29.06 -55.80 -13.14
N ASN A 209 -28.03 -55.74 -13.99
CA ASN A 209 -26.87 -54.85 -13.87
C ASN A 209 -27.25 -53.39 -14.15
N GLU A 210 -28.11 -52.83 -13.31
CA GLU A 210 -28.55 -51.44 -13.38
C GLU A 210 -27.50 -50.54 -12.74
N ILE A 211 -27.15 -49.49 -13.47
CA ILE A 211 -26.14 -48.51 -13.11
C ILE A 211 -26.84 -47.24 -12.67
N PHE A 212 -26.52 -46.75 -11.47
CA PHE A 212 -27.05 -45.52 -10.92
C PHE A 212 -25.98 -44.45 -10.81
N LEU A 213 -26.34 -43.22 -11.13
CA LEU A 213 -25.49 -42.04 -10.97
C LEU A 213 -25.74 -41.38 -9.62
N ILE A 214 -24.75 -41.39 -8.73
CA ILE A 214 -24.77 -40.65 -7.47
C ILE A 214 -24.17 -39.27 -7.71
N CYS A 215 -24.98 -38.25 -7.48
CA CYS A 215 -24.59 -36.84 -7.48
C CYS A 215 -24.48 -36.34 -6.04
N ALA A 216 -23.26 -36.28 -5.51
CA ALA A 216 -23.00 -35.70 -4.19
C ALA A 216 -22.45 -34.28 -4.33
N GLY A 217 -23.23 -33.28 -3.90
CA GLY A 217 -22.92 -31.86 -4.01
C GLY A 217 -22.64 -31.22 -2.65
N THR A 218 -21.54 -30.48 -2.56
CA THR A 218 -21.24 -29.60 -1.41
C THR A 218 -21.40 -28.14 -1.82
N ASP A 219 -22.07 -27.34 -0.99
CA ASP A 219 -22.20 -25.88 -1.22
C ASP A 219 -20.87 -25.19 -0.94
N ILE A 220 -20.22 -24.69 -1.99
CA ILE A 220 -18.93 -24.00 -1.93
C ILE A 220 -19.09 -22.49 -2.12
N THR A 221 -20.31 -21.96 -2.04
CA THR A 221 -20.60 -20.56 -2.37
C THR A 221 -19.82 -19.59 -1.49
N GLU A 222 -19.89 -19.77 -0.17
CA GLU A 222 -19.22 -18.86 0.78
C GLU A 222 -17.70 -19.03 0.75
N GLU A 223 -17.21 -20.27 0.53
CA GLU A 223 -15.79 -20.54 0.36
C GLU A 223 -15.24 -19.82 -0.88
N ARG A 224 -15.89 -19.97 -2.04
CA ARG A 224 -15.48 -19.30 -3.29
C ARG A 224 -15.58 -17.79 -3.19
N ARG A 225 -16.64 -17.26 -2.55
CA ARG A 225 -16.76 -15.81 -2.30
C ARG A 225 -15.68 -15.30 -1.36
N ALA A 226 -15.34 -16.05 -0.32
CA ALA A 226 -14.27 -15.71 0.60
C ALA A 226 -12.90 -15.75 -0.10
N GLN A 227 -12.63 -16.78 -0.90
CA GLN A 227 -11.42 -16.88 -1.73
C GLN A 227 -11.28 -15.69 -2.68
N GLU A 228 -12.36 -15.32 -3.38
CA GLU A 228 -12.33 -14.17 -4.29
C GLU A 228 -12.13 -12.85 -3.53
N ARG A 229 -12.80 -12.66 -2.39
CA ARG A 229 -12.57 -11.50 -1.52
C ARG A 229 -11.13 -11.43 -1.01
N LEU A 230 -10.57 -12.56 -0.59
CA LEU A 230 -9.18 -12.64 -0.16
C LEU A 230 -8.23 -12.30 -1.30
N ARG A 231 -8.51 -12.78 -2.52
CA ARG A 231 -7.72 -12.44 -3.72
C ARG A 231 -7.76 -10.94 -4.04
N ILE A 232 -8.93 -10.31 -3.93
CA ILE A 232 -9.08 -8.86 -4.11
C ILE A 232 -8.31 -8.11 -3.01
N LEU A 233 -8.53 -8.45 -1.74
CA LEU A 233 -7.85 -7.80 -0.61
C LEU A 233 -6.34 -7.97 -0.65
N ALA A 234 -5.85 -9.11 -1.13
CA ALA A 234 -4.42 -9.37 -1.28
C ALA A 234 -3.75 -8.47 -2.33
N ASN A 235 -4.52 -7.92 -3.28
CA ASN A 235 -4.01 -7.22 -4.46
C ASN A 235 -4.54 -5.77 -4.62
N THR A 236 -5.41 -5.30 -3.72
CA THR A 236 -6.06 -3.99 -3.84
C THR A 236 -5.91 -3.19 -2.56
N ASP A 237 -5.59 -1.90 -2.68
CA ASP A 237 -5.59 -0.93 -1.59
C ASP A 237 -7.04 -0.60 -1.21
N THR A 238 -7.41 -0.85 0.04
CA THR A 238 -8.80 -0.70 0.50
C THR A 238 -9.30 0.74 0.54
N VAL A 239 -8.40 1.72 0.59
CA VAL A 239 -8.77 3.15 0.66
C VAL A 239 -9.02 3.70 -0.74
N THR A 240 -8.11 3.47 -1.68
CA THR A 240 -8.16 4.06 -3.04
C THR A 240 -8.78 3.14 -4.09
N GLY A 241 -8.86 1.83 -3.82
CA GLY A 241 -9.28 0.83 -4.80
C GLY A 241 -8.24 0.51 -5.88
N LEU A 242 -7.04 1.10 -5.79
CA LEU A 242 -5.93 0.85 -6.70
C LEU A 242 -5.24 -0.50 -6.40
N PRO A 243 -4.48 -1.07 -7.35
CA PRO A 243 -3.51 -2.11 -7.05
C PRO A 243 -2.63 -1.73 -5.85
N ASN A 244 -2.42 -2.69 -4.94
CA ASN A 244 -1.56 -2.50 -3.79
C ASN A 244 -0.09 -2.86 -4.09
N ARG A 245 0.76 -2.82 -3.06
CA ARG A 245 2.17 -3.21 -3.15
C ARG A 245 2.39 -4.59 -3.79
N ASN A 246 1.65 -5.62 -3.40
CA ASN A 246 1.85 -6.97 -3.95
C ASN A 246 1.56 -7.00 -5.44
N ALA A 247 0.42 -6.43 -5.85
CA ALA A 247 0.00 -6.41 -7.24
C ALA A 247 0.98 -5.64 -8.14
N ILE A 248 1.47 -4.47 -7.70
CA ILE A 248 2.40 -3.67 -8.52
C ILE A 248 3.75 -4.37 -8.73
N HIS A 249 4.26 -5.11 -7.74
CA HIS A 249 5.46 -5.92 -7.92
C HIS A 249 5.28 -6.99 -8.99
N GLU A 250 4.14 -7.69 -8.99
CA GLU A 250 3.81 -8.68 -10.01
C GLU A 250 3.68 -8.03 -11.40
N PHE A 251 2.98 -6.90 -11.50
CA PHE A 251 2.82 -6.18 -12.77
C PHE A 251 4.14 -5.66 -13.34
N ILE A 252 5.04 -5.13 -12.51
CA ILE A 252 6.37 -4.67 -12.94
C ILE A 252 7.18 -5.87 -13.46
N ASN A 253 7.25 -6.97 -12.70
CA ASN A 253 8.01 -8.15 -13.10
C ASN A 253 7.45 -8.75 -14.40
N HIS A 254 6.12 -8.79 -14.55
CA HIS A 254 5.48 -9.24 -15.78
C HIS A 254 5.81 -8.33 -16.97
N ALA A 255 5.72 -7.01 -16.79
CA ALA A 255 6.03 -6.03 -17.82
C ALA A 255 7.49 -6.19 -18.29
N ILE A 256 8.46 -6.31 -17.36
CA ILE A 256 9.87 -6.54 -17.69
C ILE A 256 10.05 -7.83 -18.49
N ALA A 257 9.42 -8.93 -18.05
CA ALA A 257 9.52 -10.22 -18.74
C ALA A 257 8.92 -10.16 -20.17
N SER A 258 7.87 -9.36 -20.37
CA SER A 258 7.20 -9.20 -21.67
C SER A 258 7.83 -8.16 -22.60
N ALA A 259 8.70 -7.27 -22.09
CA ALA A 259 9.12 -6.07 -22.81
C ALA A 259 10.06 -6.35 -23.99
N GLY A 260 10.78 -7.49 -24.00
CA GLY A 260 11.77 -7.80 -25.02
C GLY A 260 12.88 -6.73 -25.06
N GLU A 261 13.01 -6.03 -26.20
CA GLU A 261 13.94 -4.88 -26.35
C GLU A 261 13.33 -3.53 -25.92
N SER A 262 12.03 -3.48 -25.60
CA SER A 262 11.37 -2.25 -25.16
C SER A 262 11.75 -1.91 -23.71
N GLN A 263 11.67 -0.62 -23.37
CA GLN A 263 11.89 -0.18 -21.99
C GLN A 263 10.60 -0.25 -21.17
N VAL A 264 10.76 -0.57 -19.88
CA VAL A 264 9.71 -0.48 -18.87
C VAL A 264 10.13 0.59 -17.89
N GLY A 265 9.21 1.50 -17.56
CA GLY A 265 9.48 2.62 -16.68
C GLY A 265 8.52 2.69 -15.53
N ILE A 266 9.01 3.19 -14.40
CA ILE A 266 8.16 3.54 -13.27
C ILE A 266 8.37 5.00 -12.86
N VAL A 267 7.28 5.61 -12.40
CA VAL A 267 7.25 6.92 -11.75
C VAL A 267 6.80 6.69 -10.32
N TYR A 268 7.68 6.95 -9.36
CA TYR A 268 7.42 6.86 -7.93
C TYR A 268 7.05 8.24 -7.39
N LEU A 269 6.00 8.33 -6.60
CA LEU A 269 5.46 9.59 -6.09
C LEU A 269 5.24 9.53 -4.59
N ASP A 270 5.54 10.63 -3.93
CA ASP A 270 5.28 10.84 -2.49
C ASP A 270 4.63 12.21 -2.28
N LEU A 271 3.53 12.26 -1.52
CA LEU A 271 2.78 13.50 -1.27
C LEU A 271 3.42 14.37 -0.19
N ASP A 272 3.56 15.66 -0.48
CA ASP A 272 4.16 16.59 0.46
C ASP A 272 3.28 16.85 1.68
N ASN A 273 3.88 16.74 2.88
CA ASN A 273 3.24 17.05 4.17
C ASN A 273 1.94 16.26 4.47
N PHE A 274 1.71 15.10 3.86
CA PHE A 274 0.50 14.31 4.12
C PHE A 274 0.32 13.96 5.61
N LYS A 275 1.42 13.66 6.32
CA LYS A 275 1.39 13.46 7.78
C LYS A 275 0.84 14.68 8.53
N LYS A 276 1.24 15.90 8.18
CA LYS A 276 0.73 17.12 8.83
C LYS A 276 -0.76 17.32 8.57
N ILE A 277 -1.24 16.92 7.39
CA ILE A 277 -2.67 16.96 7.05
C ILE A 277 -3.44 15.97 7.93
N ASN A 278 -2.93 14.75 8.10
CA ASN A 278 -3.52 13.76 9.03
C ASN A 278 -3.53 14.26 10.48
N ASP A 279 -2.42 14.86 10.93
CA ASP A 279 -2.31 15.38 12.30
C ASP A 279 -3.28 16.56 12.53
N ALA A 280 -3.57 17.37 11.51
CA ALA A 280 -4.46 18.53 11.59
C ALA A 280 -5.95 18.19 11.44
N TYR A 281 -6.30 17.28 10.52
CA TYR A 281 -7.70 17.02 10.12
C TYR A 281 -8.17 15.58 10.38
N GLY A 282 -7.29 14.70 10.85
CA GLY A 282 -7.58 13.30 11.17
C GLY A 282 -7.48 12.35 9.97
N HIS A 283 -7.32 11.05 10.28
CA HIS A 283 -7.09 10.01 9.27
C HIS A 283 -8.22 9.84 8.25
N MET A 284 -9.49 9.98 8.65
CA MET A 284 -10.62 9.90 7.71
C MET A 284 -10.55 10.97 6.62
N PHE A 285 -10.08 12.17 6.96
CA PHE A 285 -9.88 13.25 6.00
C PHE A 285 -8.71 12.94 5.07
N GLY A 286 -7.63 12.39 5.62
CA GLY A 286 -6.50 11.87 4.84
C GLY A 286 -6.91 10.80 3.82
N ASP A 287 -7.77 9.86 4.21
CA ASP A 287 -8.28 8.82 3.31
C ASP A 287 -9.09 9.41 2.14
N GLN A 288 -9.92 10.42 2.41
CA GLN A 288 -10.65 11.15 1.36
C GLN A 288 -9.71 11.93 0.43
N LEU A 289 -8.65 12.52 0.98
CA LEU A 289 -7.62 13.18 0.18
C LEU A 289 -6.90 12.17 -0.72
N LEU A 290 -6.53 11.00 -0.20
CA LEU A 290 -5.89 9.93 -0.98
C LEU A 290 -6.78 9.45 -2.13
N GLN A 291 -8.08 9.30 -1.89
CA GLN A 291 -9.05 8.98 -2.95
C GLN A 291 -9.14 10.07 -4.02
N ALA A 292 -9.13 11.35 -3.61
CA ALA A 292 -9.16 12.47 -4.56
C ALA A 292 -7.86 12.55 -5.37
N VAL A 293 -6.71 12.31 -4.72
CA VAL A 293 -5.41 12.23 -5.37
C VAL A 293 -5.36 11.06 -6.35
N SER A 294 -5.83 9.86 -5.98
CA SER A 294 -5.81 8.71 -6.90
C SER A 294 -6.61 8.99 -8.17
N LEU A 295 -7.77 9.65 -8.06
CA LEU A 295 -8.55 10.05 -9.23
C LEU A 295 -7.84 11.11 -10.08
N ALA A 296 -7.16 12.07 -9.45
CA ALA A 296 -6.38 13.07 -10.16
C ALA A 296 -5.20 12.45 -10.91
N LEU A 297 -4.49 11.50 -10.29
CA LEU A 297 -3.40 10.76 -10.91
C LEU A 297 -3.90 9.92 -12.09
N LEU A 298 -5.02 9.20 -11.95
CA LEU A 298 -5.64 8.44 -13.05
C LEU A 298 -6.04 9.34 -14.23
N SER A 299 -6.44 10.60 -13.98
CA SER A 299 -6.72 11.55 -15.07
C SER A 299 -5.47 12.00 -15.84
N CYS A 300 -4.28 11.78 -15.26
CA CYS A 300 -2.99 11.91 -15.94
C CYS A 300 -2.54 10.59 -16.59
N LEU A 301 -3.33 9.52 -16.45
CA LEU A 301 -3.15 8.20 -17.07
C LEU A 301 -3.18 8.24 -18.61
N GLU A 302 -2.35 7.45 -19.31
CA GLU A 302 -2.71 6.87 -20.63
C GLU A 302 -3.30 5.46 -20.42
N GLU A 303 -4.00 4.90 -21.42
CA GLU A 303 -4.72 3.61 -21.27
C GLU A 303 -3.81 2.41 -20.98
N ASP A 304 -2.54 2.48 -21.37
CA ASP A 304 -1.51 1.46 -21.16
C ASP A 304 -0.69 1.65 -19.88
N GLN A 305 -1.00 2.69 -19.10
CA GLN A 305 -0.33 3.01 -17.85
C GLN A 305 -1.14 2.55 -16.64
N LEU A 306 -0.45 1.96 -15.67
CA LEU A 306 -1.06 1.43 -14.45
C LEU A 306 -0.69 2.29 -13.25
N LEU A 307 -1.68 2.75 -12.49
CA LEU A 307 -1.48 3.39 -11.19
C LEU A 307 -1.63 2.38 -10.07
N ALA A 308 -0.75 2.43 -9.07
CA ALA A 308 -0.82 1.65 -7.84
C ALA A 308 -0.50 2.52 -6.61
N ARG A 309 -0.92 2.07 -5.43
CA ARG A 309 -0.56 2.66 -4.14
C ARG A 309 0.20 1.64 -3.29
N LEU A 310 1.40 2.01 -2.85
CA LEU A 310 2.25 1.13 -2.05
C LEU A 310 1.81 1.10 -0.57
N GLY A 311 1.40 2.25 -0.06
CA GLY A 311 1.03 2.48 1.34
C GLY A 311 1.23 3.95 1.69
N GLY A 312 0.66 4.41 2.81
CA GLY A 312 0.83 5.81 3.24
C GLY A 312 0.43 6.82 2.14
N ASP A 313 1.35 7.71 1.82
CA ASP A 313 1.28 8.75 0.79
C ASP A 313 1.99 8.39 -0.53
N GLU A 314 2.34 7.11 -0.72
CA GLU A 314 3.20 6.67 -1.81
C GLU A 314 2.44 6.00 -2.97
N PHE A 315 2.68 6.48 -4.19
CA PHE A 315 2.07 5.97 -5.42
C PHE A 315 3.14 5.56 -6.44
N ILE A 316 2.81 4.60 -7.30
CA ILE A 316 3.62 4.20 -8.45
C ILE A 316 2.76 4.25 -9.71
N VAL A 317 3.30 4.86 -10.76
CA VAL A 317 2.83 4.65 -12.13
C VAL A 317 3.80 3.70 -12.83
N LEU A 318 3.27 2.66 -13.47
CA LEU A 318 3.99 1.75 -14.35
C LEU A 318 3.61 2.05 -15.80
N ALA A 319 4.62 2.18 -16.67
CA ALA A 319 4.45 2.29 -18.12
C ALA A 319 5.30 1.23 -18.83
N ALA A 320 4.65 0.38 -19.63
CA ALA A 320 5.32 -0.54 -20.54
C ALA A 320 5.62 0.16 -21.88
N HIS A 321 6.56 -0.37 -22.66
CA HIS A 321 6.93 0.16 -23.98
C HIS A 321 7.20 1.67 -24.01
N THR A 322 7.90 2.16 -22.99
CA THR A 322 8.05 3.59 -22.73
C THR A 322 9.43 4.12 -23.08
N SER A 323 9.66 5.41 -22.81
CA SER A 323 10.97 6.07 -22.89
C SER A 323 11.13 7.05 -21.74
N GLN A 324 12.36 7.47 -21.45
CA GLN A 324 12.62 8.46 -20.41
C GLN A 324 11.80 9.75 -20.63
N ALA A 325 11.76 10.26 -21.86
CA ALA A 325 11.01 11.47 -22.20
C ALA A 325 9.49 11.32 -21.96
N ALA A 326 8.93 10.14 -22.22
CA ALA A 326 7.52 9.86 -21.96
C ALA A 326 7.21 9.86 -20.45
N LEU A 327 8.08 9.26 -19.63
CA LEU A 327 7.93 9.27 -18.18
C LEU A 327 8.07 10.68 -17.58
N GLU A 328 9.01 11.48 -18.09
CA GLU A 328 9.18 12.88 -17.69
C GLU A 328 7.92 13.72 -18.05
N ALA A 329 7.29 13.43 -19.19
CA ALA A 329 6.04 14.07 -19.59
C ALA A 329 4.87 13.68 -18.65
N VAL A 330 4.76 12.41 -18.28
CA VAL A 330 3.78 11.95 -17.27
C VAL A 330 4.02 12.62 -15.92
N ALA A 331 5.26 12.64 -15.44
CA ALA A 331 5.64 13.30 -14.19
C ALA A 331 5.29 14.80 -14.20
N SER A 332 5.57 15.50 -15.31
CA SER A 332 5.24 16.92 -15.48
C SER A 332 3.73 17.17 -15.44
N ARG A 333 2.92 16.31 -16.08
CA ARG A 333 1.45 16.39 -16.01
C ARG A 333 0.94 16.18 -14.58
N ILE A 334 1.49 15.20 -13.89
CA ILE A 334 1.11 14.90 -12.50
C ILE A 334 1.45 16.09 -11.58
N LEU A 335 2.67 16.63 -11.64
CA LEU A 335 3.07 17.80 -10.86
C LEU A 335 2.14 19.00 -11.13
N THR A 336 1.81 19.24 -12.40
CA THR A 336 0.90 20.32 -12.78
C THR A 336 -0.50 20.11 -12.22
N ARG A 337 -1.01 18.87 -12.24
CA ARG A 337 -2.33 18.53 -11.73
C ARG A 337 -2.42 18.67 -10.21
N LEU A 338 -1.38 18.24 -9.48
CA LEU A 338 -1.33 18.28 -8.02
C LEU A 338 -1.17 19.71 -7.46
N ARG A 339 -0.65 20.66 -8.25
CA ARG A 339 -0.62 22.08 -7.86
C ARG A 339 -2.01 22.70 -7.66
N GLN A 340 -3.06 22.11 -8.23
CA GLN A 340 -4.43 22.58 -8.04
C GLN A 340 -4.99 22.08 -6.71
N PRO A 341 -5.81 22.89 -6.01
CA PRO A 341 -6.36 22.50 -4.70
C PRO A 341 -7.31 21.30 -4.82
N PHE A 342 -7.29 20.45 -3.79
CA PHE A 342 -8.25 19.37 -3.58
C PHE A 342 -9.34 19.83 -2.65
N ARG A 343 -10.59 19.73 -3.09
CA ARG A 343 -11.76 20.12 -2.31
C ARG A 343 -12.37 18.89 -1.63
N ILE A 344 -12.20 18.81 -0.32
CA ILE A 344 -12.74 17.73 0.53
C ILE A 344 -13.83 18.35 1.41
N GLY A 345 -15.08 18.19 0.98
CA GLY A 345 -16.23 18.87 1.58
C GLY A 345 -16.14 20.39 1.42
N LEU A 346 -15.97 21.10 2.54
CA LEU A 346 -15.84 22.57 2.58
C LEU A 346 -14.39 23.06 2.66
N ILE A 347 -13.42 22.15 2.78
CA ILE A 347 -12.00 22.47 2.97
C ILE A 347 -11.26 22.33 1.64
N GLU A 348 -10.41 23.30 1.32
CA GLU A 348 -9.47 23.22 0.20
C GLU A 348 -8.06 22.94 0.71
N VAL A 349 -7.42 21.94 0.12
CA VAL A 349 -6.09 21.46 0.51
C VAL A 349 -5.14 21.61 -0.67
N TYR A 350 -3.99 22.21 -0.42
CA TYR A 350 -2.89 22.28 -1.38
C TYR A 350 -1.85 21.24 -1.00
N THR A 351 -1.63 20.25 -1.88
CA THR A 351 -0.61 19.22 -1.69
C THR A 351 0.26 19.11 -2.93
N GLY A 352 1.57 19.17 -2.75
CA GLY A 352 2.54 18.86 -3.80
C GLY A 352 2.87 17.36 -3.83
N CYS A 353 3.80 17.00 -4.70
CA CYS A 353 4.51 15.74 -4.60
C CYS A 353 5.96 15.89 -5.06
N ALA A 354 6.80 14.99 -4.59
CA ALA A 354 8.09 14.71 -5.22
C ALA A 354 7.99 13.45 -6.07
N ILE A 355 8.71 13.45 -7.18
CA ILE A 355 8.63 12.35 -8.16
C ILE A 355 10.02 11.81 -8.47
N GLY A 356 10.16 10.48 -8.47
CA GLY A 356 11.34 9.77 -8.91
C GLY A 356 11.05 8.88 -10.10
N ILE A 357 11.92 8.87 -11.11
CA ILE A 357 11.73 8.11 -12.34
C ILE A 357 12.83 7.07 -12.48
N SER A 358 12.46 5.82 -12.78
CA SER A 358 13.40 4.73 -13.05
C SER A 358 12.99 3.89 -14.25
N LEU A 359 13.97 3.31 -14.97
CA LEU A 359 13.76 2.57 -16.22
C LEU A 359 14.55 1.26 -16.24
N ALA A 360 13.91 0.17 -16.66
CA ALA A 360 14.57 -1.09 -16.98
C ALA A 360 14.90 -1.15 -18.49
N PRO A 361 16.05 -1.75 -18.86
CA PRO A 361 17.04 -2.39 -17.98
C PRO A 361 18.10 -1.43 -17.39
N ARG A 362 18.03 -0.12 -17.67
CA ARG A 362 19.10 0.85 -17.36
C ARG A 362 19.38 1.04 -15.87
N HIS A 363 18.34 1.08 -15.04
CA HIS A 363 18.39 1.40 -13.62
C HIS A 363 18.03 0.20 -12.72
N GLY A 364 17.64 -0.93 -13.31
CA GLY A 364 17.30 -2.17 -12.60
C GLY A 364 16.77 -3.24 -13.56
N GLN A 365 16.84 -4.50 -13.15
CA GLN A 365 16.36 -5.65 -13.94
C GLN A 365 15.15 -6.36 -13.32
N ASP A 366 14.74 -5.95 -12.13
CA ASP A 366 13.65 -6.53 -11.37
C ASP A 366 12.84 -5.41 -10.68
N SER A 367 11.64 -5.75 -10.20
CA SER A 367 10.76 -4.78 -9.54
C SER A 367 11.36 -4.13 -8.30
N GLU A 368 12.13 -4.85 -7.48
CA GLU A 368 12.71 -4.33 -6.25
C GLU A 368 13.79 -3.29 -6.56
N SER A 369 14.69 -3.61 -7.50
CA SER A 369 15.73 -2.71 -7.98
C SER A 369 15.16 -1.45 -8.63
N LEU A 370 14.12 -1.58 -9.45
CA LEU A 370 13.44 -0.44 -10.09
C LEU A 370 12.79 0.47 -9.04
N ILE A 371 12.01 -0.10 -8.12
CA ILE A 371 11.33 0.66 -7.06
C ILE A 371 12.35 1.38 -6.18
N ARG A 372 13.41 0.70 -5.74
CA ARG A 372 14.46 1.30 -4.92
C ARG A 372 15.16 2.46 -5.61
N THR A 373 15.46 2.34 -6.91
CA THR A 373 16.12 3.41 -7.66
C THR A 373 15.18 4.58 -7.94
N ALA A 374 13.89 4.33 -8.19
CA ALA A 374 12.89 5.39 -8.32
C ALA A 374 12.67 6.12 -6.98
N ASP A 375 12.59 5.40 -5.87
CA ASP A 375 12.50 5.97 -4.52
C ASP A 375 13.72 6.86 -4.21
N THR A 376 14.93 6.38 -4.52
CA THR A 376 16.16 7.18 -4.38
C THR A 376 16.12 8.47 -5.21
N ALA A 377 15.60 8.42 -6.43
CA ALA A 377 15.43 9.59 -7.27
C ALA A 377 14.36 10.56 -6.72
N MET A 378 13.26 10.02 -6.19
CA MET A 378 12.20 10.80 -5.55
C MET A 378 12.74 11.52 -4.31
N TYR A 379 13.53 10.85 -3.50
CA TYR A 379 14.17 11.46 -2.34
C TYR A 379 15.10 12.63 -2.74
N ASN A 380 15.89 12.45 -3.80
CA ASN A 380 16.71 13.55 -4.36
C ASN A 380 15.84 14.71 -4.88
N ALA A 381 14.67 14.41 -5.47
CA ALA A 381 13.71 15.43 -5.87
C ALA A 381 13.16 16.22 -4.67
N LYS A 382 12.94 15.56 -3.53
CA LYS A 382 12.55 16.19 -2.25
C LYS A 382 13.61 17.18 -1.75
N GLU A 383 14.88 16.79 -1.77
CA GLU A 383 16.00 17.63 -1.31
C GLU A 383 16.23 18.84 -2.22
N GLY A 384 16.13 18.68 -3.54
CA GLY A 384 16.37 19.77 -4.49
C GLY A 384 15.27 20.84 -4.56
N GLY A 385 14.29 20.82 -3.65
CA GLY A 385 13.09 21.66 -3.69
C GLY A 385 11.86 20.86 -4.14
N ARG A 386 10.91 20.68 -3.21
CA ARG A 386 9.63 19.98 -3.43
C ARG A 386 8.90 20.43 -4.71
N GLY A 387 8.08 19.57 -5.31
CA GLY A 387 7.29 19.90 -6.50
C GLY A 387 8.05 19.78 -7.82
N GLN A 388 9.06 18.89 -7.86
CA GLN A 388 9.83 18.54 -9.06
C GLN A 388 9.94 17.01 -9.22
N PHE A 389 10.43 16.59 -10.38
CA PHE A 389 10.78 15.20 -10.64
C PHE A 389 12.28 15.03 -10.84
N CYS A 390 12.80 13.84 -10.54
CA CYS A 390 14.18 13.49 -10.82
C CYS A 390 14.26 12.11 -11.47
N VAL A 391 15.12 11.96 -12.48
CA VAL A 391 15.40 10.66 -13.09
C VAL A 391 16.60 10.05 -12.39
N PHE A 392 16.49 8.80 -11.96
CA PHE A 392 17.57 8.13 -11.25
C PHE A 392 18.90 8.21 -12.01
N SER A 393 19.95 8.56 -11.28
CA SER A 393 21.34 8.45 -11.74
C SER A 393 22.17 7.74 -10.67
N PRO A 394 23.20 6.95 -11.03
CA PRO A 394 24.01 6.21 -10.06
C PRO A 394 24.65 7.09 -8.96
N GLU A 395 24.94 8.35 -9.26
CA GLU A 395 25.49 9.34 -8.32
C GLU A 395 24.52 9.65 -7.16
N MET A 396 23.22 9.43 -7.34
CA MET A 396 22.20 9.65 -6.31
C MET A 396 22.30 8.66 -5.15
N ASN A 397 22.75 7.43 -5.41
CA ASN A 397 23.00 6.45 -4.35
C ASN A 397 24.09 6.97 -3.39
N GLN A 398 25.12 7.64 -3.90
CA GLN A 398 26.17 8.21 -3.04
C GLN A 398 25.61 9.26 -2.09
N ARG A 399 24.68 10.11 -2.55
CA ARG A 399 24.05 11.13 -1.70
C ARG A 399 23.27 10.53 -0.53
N VAL A 400 22.54 9.43 -0.75
CA VAL A 400 21.82 8.75 0.35
C VAL A 400 22.80 8.15 1.37
N PHE A 401 23.90 7.55 0.90
CA PHE A 401 24.97 7.09 1.79
C PHE A 401 25.65 8.24 2.53
N ASP A 402 25.89 9.37 1.85
CA ASP A 402 26.46 10.57 2.44
C ASP A 402 25.53 11.13 3.52
N TYR A 403 24.22 11.17 3.30
CA TYR A 403 23.23 11.61 4.29
C TYR A 403 23.29 10.77 5.57
N HIS A 404 23.29 9.44 5.44
CA HIS A 404 23.43 8.54 6.58
C HIS A 404 24.78 8.68 7.29
N TRP A 405 25.86 8.88 6.53
CA TRP A 405 27.18 9.12 7.08
C TRP A 405 27.22 10.46 7.84
N LEU A 406 26.59 11.51 7.31
CA LEU A 406 26.47 12.82 7.94
C LEU A 406 25.66 12.74 9.25
N ASP A 407 24.51 12.06 9.28
CA ASP A 407 23.70 11.91 10.51
C ASP A 407 24.49 11.25 11.64
N THR A 408 25.15 10.14 11.31
CA THR A 408 25.89 9.35 12.29
C THR A 408 27.11 10.11 12.80
N ASN A 409 27.85 10.77 11.91
CA ASN A 409 29.15 11.34 12.24
C ASN A 409 29.10 12.80 12.67
N LEU A 410 28.13 13.62 12.23
CA LEU A 410 28.01 15.01 12.66
C LEU A 410 27.64 15.12 14.14
N ARG A 411 26.80 14.20 14.65
CA ARG A 411 26.51 14.09 16.08
C ARG A 411 27.77 13.79 16.88
N LYS A 412 28.55 12.80 16.45
CA LYS A 412 29.85 12.48 17.05
C LYS A 412 30.83 13.63 16.93
N ALA A 413 30.79 14.40 15.86
CA ALA A 413 31.69 15.53 15.63
C ALA A 413 31.48 16.65 16.66
N LEU A 414 30.22 16.90 17.03
CA LEU A 414 29.84 17.85 18.09
C LEU A 414 30.36 17.42 19.47
N GLU A 415 30.47 16.11 19.72
CA GLU A 415 30.90 15.56 21.02
C GLU A 415 32.42 15.33 21.12
N ASN A 416 33.11 15.07 20.00
CA ASN A 416 34.50 14.62 19.97
C ASN A 416 35.49 15.67 19.43
N ASP A 417 35.20 16.97 19.62
CA ASP A 417 36.08 18.09 19.23
C ASP A 417 36.56 18.04 17.75
N GLN A 418 35.70 17.58 16.85
CA GLN A 418 36.03 17.46 15.42
C GLN A 418 35.67 18.72 14.62
N LEU A 419 34.93 19.63 15.23
CA LEU A 419 34.56 20.91 14.63
C LEU A 419 35.62 21.96 14.94
N LEU A 420 35.89 22.82 13.97
CA LEU A 420 36.83 23.93 14.12
C LEU A 420 36.34 25.16 13.37
N ILE A 421 36.80 26.33 13.78
CA ILE A 421 36.39 27.61 13.20
C ILE A 421 37.57 28.23 12.48
N HIS A 422 37.38 28.52 11.20
CA HIS A 422 38.26 29.38 10.42
C HIS A 422 37.71 30.80 10.42
N TYR A 423 38.61 31.77 10.48
CA TYR A 423 38.27 33.18 10.50
C TYR A 423 38.75 33.84 9.20
N GLN A 424 37.86 34.60 8.57
CA GLN A 424 38.19 35.37 7.38
C GLN A 424 38.03 36.87 7.64
N PRO A 425 39.04 37.71 7.35
CA PRO A 425 38.98 39.14 7.64
C PRO A 425 38.16 39.92 6.61
N LYS A 426 37.38 40.89 7.12
CA LYS A 426 36.68 41.91 6.33
C LYS A 426 37.46 43.22 6.32
N ILE A 427 37.71 43.75 5.12
CA ILE A 427 38.61 44.89 4.90
C ILE A 427 37.81 46.13 4.48
N THR A 428 37.88 47.18 5.29
CA THR A 428 37.27 48.49 4.99
C THR A 428 37.93 49.12 3.78
N TRP A 429 37.24 50.02 3.06
CA TRP A 429 37.81 50.77 1.92
C TRP A 429 39.17 51.44 2.19
N ARG A 430 39.50 51.73 3.46
CA ARG A 430 40.81 52.27 3.91
C ARG A 430 41.91 51.22 4.11
N GLY A 431 41.61 49.95 3.84
CA GLY A 431 42.51 48.82 4.11
C GLY A 431 42.66 48.50 5.59
N GLU A 432 41.63 48.72 6.41
CA GLU A 432 41.62 48.32 7.83
C GLU A 432 40.84 47.03 8.00
N VAL A 433 41.31 46.13 8.86
CA VAL A 433 40.51 44.97 9.28
C VAL A 433 39.58 45.45 10.38
N ARG A 434 38.27 45.41 10.15
CA ARG A 434 37.27 45.89 11.10
C ARG A 434 36.54 44.77 11.82
N SER A 435 36.30 43.67 11.11
CA SER A 435 35.58 42.50 11.59
C SER A 435 36.09 41.26 10.88
N LEU A 436 35.73 40.10 11.41
CA LEU A 436 36.01 38.78 10.84
C LEU A 436 34.70 38.04 10.61
N GLU A 437 34.68 37.07 9.72
CA GLU A 437 33.62 36.08 9.64
C GLU A 437 34.11 34.75 10.21
N ALA A 438 33.31 34.12 11.06
CA ALA A 438 33.53 32.78 11.59
C ALA A 438 32.89 31.74 10.66
N LEU A 439 33.75 30.91 10.08
CA LEU A 439 33.39 29.89 9.11
C LEU A 439 33.68 28.51 9.69
N VAL A 440 32.62 27.79 10.02
CA VAL A 440 32.71 26.43 10.57
C VAL A 440 33.33 25.47 9.56
N ARG A 441 34.16 24.56 10.05
CA ARG A 441 34.77 23.46 9.31
C ARG A 441 34.67 22.20 10.14
N TRP A 442 34.54 21.07 9.47
CA TRP A 442 34.52 19.78 10.14
C TRP A 442 35.76 18.98 9.76
N GLN A 443 36.62 18.72 10.73
CA GLN A 443 37.77 17.85 10.61
C GLN A 443 37.35 16.41 10.91
N SER A 444 36.85 15.72 9.89
CA SER A 444 36.54 14.31 9.97
C SER A 444 37.83 13.49 10.04
N PRO A 445 37.93 12.49 10.96
CA PRO A 445 39.03 11.53 10.95
C PRO A 445 39.09 10.69 9.67
N GLU A 446 37.95 10.47 9.02
CA GLU A 446 37.81 9.60 7.85
C GLU A 446 37.92 10.38 6.54
N ARG A 447 37.24 11.53 6.44
CA ARG A 447 37.12 12.31 5.18
C ARG A 447 38.00 13.57 5.15
N GLY A 448 38.78 13.83 6.20
CA GLY A 448 39.58 15.04 6.30
C GLY A 448 38.71 16.30 6.52
N LEU A 449 39.12 17.43 5.95
CA LEU A 449 38.45 18.71 6.18
C LEU A 449 37.22 18.86 5.26
N ILE A 450 36.03 18.80 5.84
CA ILE A 450 34.75 18.94 5.16
C ILE A 450 34.28 20.40 5.20
N PRO A 451 33.92 21.01 4.06
CA PRO A 451 33.42 22.38 3.99
C PRO A 451 31.95 22.48 4.46
N PRO A 452 31.51 23.67 4.91
CA PRO A 452 30.15 23.87 5.43
C PRO A 452 29.05 23.55 4.42
N LEU A 453 29.29 23.83 3.13
CA LEU A 453 28.32 23.54 2.05
C LEU A 453 27.91 22.06 1.97
N GLU A 454 28.73 21.13 2.48
CA GLU A 454 28.44 19.69 2.44
C GLU A 454 27.61 19.20 3.63
N PHE A 455 27.54 19.94 4.74
CA PHE A 455 26.86 19.45 5.97
C PHE A 455 25.88 20.43 6.61
N ILE A 456 25.88 21.72 6.24
CA ILE A 456 24.98 22.71 6.85
C ILE A 456 23.52 22.44 6.46
N SER A 457 23.22 22.16 5.20
CA SER A 457 21.86 21.83 4.75
C SER A 457 21.31 20.61 5.50
N TYR A 458 22.16 19.58 5.65
CA TYR A 458 21.85 18.40 6.46
C TYR A 458 21.59 18.75 7.94
N ALA A 459 22.45 19.57 8.55
CA ALA A 459 22.30 20.00 9.93
C ALA A 459 20.99 20.77 10.14
N GLU A 460 20.59 21.58 9.17
CA GLU A 460 19.32 22.29 9.20
C GLU A 460 18.15 21.31 9.21
N GLU A 461 18.07 20.40 8.25
CA GLU A 461 16.98 19.43 8.13
C GLU A 461 16.84 18.55 9.37
N SER A 462 17.96 17.97 9.82
CA SER A 462 18.03 17.08 10.99
C SER A 462 17.81 17.79 12.33
N GLY A 463 17.86 19.13 12.34
CA GLY A 463 17.78 19.95 13.56
C GLY A 463 19.09 20.07 14.32
N LEU A 464 20.17 19.43 13.86
CA LEU A 464 21.52 19.57 14.44
C LEU A 464 22.13 20.96 14.27
N ILE A 465 21.54 21.81 13.41
CA ILE A 465 21.97 23.20 13.25
C ILE A 465 21.89 23.98 14.56
N VAL A 466 20.93 23.66 15.44
CA VAL A 466 20.77 24.33 16.74
C VAL A 466 21.95 24.04 17.68
N PRO A 467 22.28 22.77 18.03
CA PRO A 467 23.44 22.48 18.87
C PRO A 467 24.76 22.91 18.20
N LEU A 468 24.86 22.82 16.87
CA LEU A 468 26.02 23.33 16.13
C LEU A 468 26.18 24.85 16.31
N GLY A 469 25.11 25.63 16.15
CA GLY A 469 25.14 27.08 16.35
C GLY A 469 25.55 27.48 17.75
N ARG A 470 25.02 26.76 18.75
CA ARG A 470 25.40 26.97 20.14
C ARG A 470 26.88 26.72 20.36
N TRP A 471 27.43 25.65 19.80
CA TRP A 471 28.86 25.37 19.85
C TRP A 471 29.67 26.49 19.19
N VAL A 472 29.29 26.91 17.98
CA VAL A 472 29.98 27.97 17.21
C VAL A 472 30.03 29.28 18.01
N ILE A 473 28.89 29.76 18.51
CA ILE A 473 28.82 31.02 19.25
C ILE A 473 29.72 30.98 20.49
N LEU A 474 29.62 29.91 21.29
CA LEU A 474 30.38 29.80 22.53
C LEU A 474 31.89 29.74 22.26
N ASP A 475 32.32 29.04 21.22
CA ASP A 475 33.73 28.98 20.84
C ASP A 475 34.23 30.35 20.32
N VAL A 476 33.44 31.04 19.49
CA VAL A 476 33.76 32.38 18.99
C VAL A 476 33.89 33.38 20.15
N VAL A 477 32.96 33.44 21.10
CA VAL A 477 33.07 34.37 22.25
C VAL A 477 34.35 34.09 23.05
N ARG A 478 34.66 32.81 23.31
CA ARG A 478 35.90 32.42 24.01
C ARG A 478 37.14 32.81 23.23
N GLN A 479 37.11 32.66 21.91
CA GLN A 479 38.23 33.03 21.04
C GLN A 479 38.43 34.55 20.99
N ILE A 480 37.34 35.33 20.98
CA ILE A 480 37.41 36.79 21.07
C ILE A 480 38.00 37.22 22.42
N ALA A 481 37.63 36.58 23.53
CA ALA A 481 38.23 36.86 24.84
C ALA A 481 39.75 36.65 24.82
N LYS A 482 40.22 35.53 24.25
CA LYS A 482 41.66 35.25 24.07
C LYS A 482 42.36 36.29 23.19
N TRP A 483 41.67 36.85 22.20
CA TRP A 483 42.20 37.91 21.36
C TRP A 483 42.26 39.25 22.08
N ARG A 484 41.24 39.57 22.89
CA ARG A 484 41.21 40.76 23.75
C ARG A 484 42.41 40.81 24.70
N ASP A 485 42.75 39.68 25.32
CA ASP A 485 43.94 39.55 26.19
C ASP A 485 45.26 39.80 25.45
N LYS A 486 45.28 39.60 24.13
CA LYS A 486 46.42 39.87 23.24
C LYS A 486 46.37 41.26 22.60
N GLY A 487 45.41 42.11 22.99
CA GLY A 487 45.21 43.45 22.45
C GLY A 487 44.53 43.50 21.07
N ILE A 488 43.93 42.41 20.62
CA ILE A 488 43.18 42.34 19.36
C ILE A 488 41.69 42.50 19.68
N ASN A 489 41.15 43.68 19.38
CA ASN A 489 39.75 44.02 19.62
C ASN A 489 38.99 44.09 18.29
N LEU A 490 38.54 42.95 17.78
CA LEU A 490 37.77 42.83 16.54
C LEU A 490 36.43 42.16 16.81
N ARG A 491 35.42 42.52 16.00
CA ARG A 491 34.11 41.84 16.00
C ARG A 491 34.16 40.62 15.10
N VAL A 492 33.32 39.62 15.39
CA VAL A 492 33.23 38.39 14.59
C VAL A 492 31.78 38.14 14.20
N ALA A 493 31.51 38.07 12.91
CA ALA A 493 30.23 37.69 12.36
C ALA A 493 30.05 36.17 12.38
N VAL A 494 28.86 35.71 12.75
CA VAL A 494 28.46 34.31 12.80
C VAL A 494 27.16 34.15 12.02
N ASN A 495 27.09 33.12 11.18
CA ASN A 495 25.90 32.78 10.39
C ASN A 495 24.83 32.09 11.23
N PHE A 496 23.58 32.50 11.05
CA PHE A 496 22.41 31.93 11.74
C PHE A 496 21.32 31.51 10.75
N SER A 497 20.71 30.36 11.04
CA SER A 497 19.54 29.84 10.33
C SER A 497 18.23 30.25 11.01
N ALA A 498 17.13 30.17 10.27
CA ALA A 498 15.78 30.46 10.76
C ALA A 498 15.42 29.58 11.99
N ARG A 499 15.84 28.31 11.98
CA ARG A 499 15.62 27.38 13.10
C ARG A 499 16.38 27.80 14.36
N GLN A 500 17.60 28.33 14.22
CA GLN A 500 18.39 28.81 15.36
C GLN A 500 17.80 30.08 15.96
N LEU A 501 17.22 30.97 15.15
CA LEU A 501 16.52 32.17 15.65
C LEU A 501 15.31 31.79 16.51
N ALA A 502 14.60 30.72 16.18
CA ALA A 502 13.46 30.24 16.97
C ALA A 502 13.84 29.70 18.35
N ASP A 503 15.11 29.36 18.58
CA ASP A 503 15.56 28.73 19.82
C ASP A 503 16.12 29.76 20.84
N GLN A 504 15.35 29.98 21.91
CA GLN A 504 15.72 30.86 23.02
C GLN A 504 16.92 30.38 23.84
N THR A 505 17.28 29.10 23.77
CA THR A 505 18.42 28.55 24.51
C THR A 505 19.75 29.09 23.99
N LEU A 506 19.82 29.43 22.69
CA LEU A 506 20.99 30.00 22.06
C LEU A 506 21.31 31.39 22.60
N PHE A 507 20.28 32.25 22.65
CA PHE A 507 20.39 33.59 23.21
C PHE A 507 20.78 33.56 24.69
N THR A 508 20.14 32.67 25.46
CA THR A 508 20.44 32.48 26.89
C THR A 508 21.89 32.05 27.11
N ALA A 509 22.40 31.11 26.30
CA ALA A 509 23.78 30.65 26.38
C ALA A 509 24.78 31.77 26.03
N LEU A 510 24.51 32.58 25.01
CA LEU A 510 25.35 33.73 24.66
C LEU A 510 25.39 34.75 25.80
N LYS A 511 24.23 35.13 26.35
CA LYS A 511 24.15 36.11 27.44
C LYS A 511 24.95 35.67 28.67
N GLN A 512 24.86 34.39 29.02
CA GLN A 512 25.66 33.82 30.11
C GLN A 512 27.16 33.88 29.81
N ALA A 513 27.58 33.50 28.59
CA ALA A 513 28.98 33.53 28.20
C ALA A 513 29.57 34.96 28.19
N LEU A 514 28.80 35.96 27.77
CA LEU A 514 29.21 37.36 27.82
C LEU A 514 29.40 37.85 29.26
N TYR A 515 28.50 37.45 30.16
CA TYR A 515 28.60 37.75 31.58
C TYR A 515 29.85 37.10 32.20
N ASP A 516 30.05 35.81 31.99
CA ASP A 516 31.17 35.05 32.57
C ASP A 516 32.55 35.57 32.11
N LEU A 517 32.63 36.10 30.89
CA LEU A 517 33.84 36.64 30.28
C LEU A 517 33.98 38.17 30.41
N ASN A 518 33.10 38.82 31.17
CA ASN A 518 33.10 40.27 31.42
C ASN A 518 33.13 41.13 30.14
N PHE A 519 32.23 40.81 29.20
CA PHE A 519 31.97 41.67 28.04
C PHE A 519 30.87 42.68 28.35
N GLU A 520 31.17 43.98 28.17
CA GLU A 520 30.19 45.08 28.30
C GLU A 520 29.25 45.18 27.09
N TYR A 521 29.69 44.70 25.93
CA TYR A 521 28.94 44.67 24.68
C TYR A 521 29.20 43.34 23.97
N CYS A 522 28.21 42.86 23.20
CA CYS A 522 28.35 41.67 22.36
C CYS A 522 29.36 41.93 21.24
N PRO A 523 30.48 41.21 21.18
CA PRO A 523 31.46 41.36 20.11
C PRO A 523 31.13 40.49 18.88
N ILE A 524 29.97 39.83 18.88
CA ILE A 524 29.48 39.00 17.77
C ILE A 524 28.51 39.80 16.92
N ASP A 525 28.65 39.68 15.60
CA ASP A 525 27.67 40.13 14.62
C ASP A 525 26.88 38.91 14.12
N VAL A 526 25.58 39.08 13.88
CA VAL A 526 24.66 38.02 13.46
C VAL A 526 24.40 38.18 11.96
N GLU A 527 24.72 37.15 11.19
CA GLU A 527 24.43 37.06 9.76
C GLU A 527 23.19 36.21 9.52
N LEU A 528 22.22 36.77 8.78
CA LEU A 528 20.93 36.15 8.51
C LEU A 528 20.65 36.15 7.01
N THR A 529 20.21 35.02 6.45
CA THR A 529 19.74 35.01 5.06
C THR A 529 18.35 35.65 4.95
N GLU A 530 18.02 36.12 3.75
CA GLU A 530 16.70 36.71 3.46
C GLU A 530 15.53 35.80 3.84
N SER A 531 15.64 34.50 3.53
CA SER A 531 14.61 33.50 3.83
C SER A 531 14.28 33.42 5.33
N CYS A 532 15.25 33.68 6.20
CA CYS A 532 15.04 33.67 7.65
C CYS A 532 14.05 34.75 8.12
N LEU A 533 13.97 35.88 7.40
CA LEU A 533 13.07 36.98 7.75
C LEU A 533 11.61 36.73 7.33
N ILE A 534 11.40 35.85 6.34
CA ILE A 534 10.10 35.59 5.72
C ILE A 534 9.34 34.48 6.46
N GLU A 535 10.03 33.43 6.93
CA GLU A 535 9.37 32.26 7.52
C GLU A 535 8.56 32.58 8.80
N ASN A 536 9.07 33.47 9.66
CA ASN A 536 8.38 33.86 10.90
C ASN A 536 8.77 35.29 11.33
N ASP A 537 8.12 36.27 10.70
CA ASP A 537 8.47 37.69 10.79
C ASP A 537 8.44 38.28 12.22
N THR A 538 7.43 37.91 13.02
CA THR A 538 7.26 38.39 14.40
C THR A 538 8.33 37.85 15.32
N LEU A 539 8.63 36.55 15.21
CA LEU A 539 9.68 35.91 16.00
C LEU A 539 11.05 36.43 15.61
N ALA A 540 11.36 36.52 14.31
CA ALA A 540 12.62 37.04 13.81
C ALA A 540 12.87 38.48 14.32
N LEU A 541 11.87 39.35 14.23
CA LEU A 541 11.97 40.73 14.74
C LEU A 541 12.30 40.75 16.24
N SER A 542 11.62 39.93 17.04
CA SER A 542 11.84 39.88 18.50
C SER A 542 13.26 39.43 18.86
N VAL A 543 13.80 38.46 18.13
CA VAL A 543 15.13 37.89 18.40
C VAL A 543 16.23 38.84 17.93
N ILE A 544 16.07 39.44 16.74
CA ILE A 544 16.96 40.48 16.23
C ILE A 544 17.05 41.64 17.22
N GLN A 545 15.92 42.09 17.79
CA GLN A 545 15.91 43.13 18.81
C GLN A 545 16.68 42.72 20.08
N GLN A 546 16.55 41.46 20.51
CA GLN A 546 17.31 40.95 21.66
C GLN A 546 18.82 40.96 21.41
N PHE A 547 19.28 40.52 20.23
CA PHE A 547 20.70 40.58 19.86
C PHE A 547 21.20 42.03 19.77
N SER A 548 20.42 42.92 19.16
CA SER A 548 20.73 44.35 19.05
C SER A 548 20.84 45.01 20.43
N GLN A 549 19.98 44.67 21.39
CA GLN A 549 20.07 45.15 22.78
C GLN A 549 21.35 44.70 23.50
N LEU A 550 21.93 43.56 23.13
CA LEU A 550 23.24 43.12 23.63
C LEU A 550 24.41 43.84 22.92
N GLY A 551 24.14 44.65 21.90
CA GLY A 551 25.17 45.32 21.09
C GLY A 551 25.72 44.50 19.94
N ALA A 552 25.02 43.44 19.51
CA ALA A 552 25.33 42.72 18.27
C ALA A 552 24.87 43.56 17.06
N GLN A 553 25.63 43.51 15.96
CA GLN A 553 25.16 44.05 14.68
C GLN A 553 24.45 42.95 13.89
N ILE A 554 23.48 43.35 13.07
CA ILE A 554 22.64 42.45 12.28
C ILE A 554 22.96 42.67 10.82
N HIS A 555 23.50 41.64 10.17
CA HIS A 555 23.93 41.65 8.78
C HIS A 555 22.98 40.76 7.98
N LEU A 556 22.44 41.27 6.88
CA LEU A 556 21.61 40.51 5.96
C LEU A 556 22.50 39.88 4.88
N ASP A 557 22.53 38.55 4.82
CA ASP A 557 23.32 37.77 3.89
C ASP A 557 22.59 37.45 2.57
N ASP A 558 23.36 37.11 1.54
CA ASP A 558 22.90 36.72 0.20
C ASP A 558 21.94 37.70 -0.49
N PHE A 559 22.06 39.00 -0.20
CA PHE A 559 21.09 39.99 -0.64
C PHE A 559 21.06 40.14 -2.17
N GLY A 560 19.84 40.05 -2.73
CA GLY A 560 19.57 40.21 -4.17
C GLY A 560 19.41 38.88 -4.92
N THR A 561 19.64 37.74 -4.29
CA THR A 561 19.42 36.40 -4.88
C THR A 561 17.96 35.90 -4.73
N GLY A 562 17.18 36.51 -3.83
CA GLY A 562 15.79 36.17 -3.51
C GLY A 562 14.74 37.25 -3.86
N TYR A 563 13.48 37.02 -3.44
CA TYR A 563 12.35 37.93 -3.64
C TYR A 563 12.27 38.99 -2.52
N SER A 564 13.32 39.78 -2.36
CA SER A 564 13.37 40.81 -1.33
C SER A 564 12.34 41.90 -1.60
N SER A 565 11.39 42.08 -0.69
CA SER A 565 10.59 43.31 -0.66
C SER A 565 11.39 44.37 0.08
N LEU A 566 11.70 45.49 -0.59
CA LEU A 566 12.31 46.69 0.04
C LEU A 566 11.56 47.12 1.32
N SER A 567 10.27 46.81 1.41
CA SER A 567 9.46 47.04 2.61
C SER A 567 9.94 46.25 3.85
N GLN A 568 10.50 45.06 3.66
CA GLN A 568 11.03 44.24 4.76
C GLN A 568 12.34 44.81 5.30
N LEU A 569 13.25 45.24 4.42
CA LEU A 569 14.49 45.92 4.82
C LEU A 569 14.23 47.15 5.72
N ALA A 570 13.18 47.91 5.43
CA ALA A 570 12.81 49.08 6.23
C ALA A 570 12.17 48.73 7.59
N ARG A 571 11.68 47.50 7.78
CA ARG A 571 10.98 47.05 8.99
C ARG A 571 11.91 46.48 10.05
N PHE A 572 12.97 45.79 9.63
CA PHE A 572 13.91 45.15 10.56
C PHE A 572 15.07 46.09 10.92
N PRO A 573 15.55 46.08 12.18
CA PRO A 573 16.72 46.87 12.58
C PRO A 573 18.00 46.16 12.10
N ILE A 574 18.29 46.33 10.81
CA ILE A 574 19.48 45.78 10.13
C ILE A 574 20.57 46.85 10.09
N ASP A 575 21.83 46.45 10.26
CA ASP A 575 23.00 47.35 10.24
C ASP A 575 23.76 47.28 8.91
N ALA A 576 23.80 46.11 8.29
CA ALA A 576 24.55 45.89 7.05
C ALA A 576 23.86 44.89 6.12
N VAL A 577 24.18 45.00 4.83
CA VAL A 577 23.75 44.10 3.77
C VAL A 577 24.99 43.54 3.08
N LYS A 578 25.05 42.22 2.92
CA LYS A 578 26.13 41.50 2.24
C LYS A 578 25.71 41.19 0.81
N LEU A 579 26.55 41.59 -0.14
CA LEU A 579 26.40 41.29 -1.56
C LEU A 579 26.99 39.90 -1.84
N ASP A 580 26.15 39.00 -2.33
CA ASP A 580 26.57 37.66 -2.71
C ASP A 580 27.66 37.69 -3.79
N GLN A 581 28.55 36.69 -3.75
CA GLN A 581 29.66 36.53 -4.68
C GLN A 581 29.22 36.48 -6.15
N ALA A 582 27.99 36.01 -6.46
CA ALA A 582 27.49 35.95 -7.83
C ALA A 582 27.35 37.35 -8.46
N PHE A 583 27.10 38.40 -7.66
CA PHE A 583 27.06 39.79 -8.14
C PHE A 583 28.45 40.42 -8.25
N VAL A 584 29.40 39.94 -7.46
CA VAL A 584 30.75 40.51 -7.35
C VAL A 584 31.71 39.90 -8.37
N ARG A 585 31.60 38.61 -8.62
CA ARG A 585 32.49 37.86 -9.51
C ARG A 585 32.48 38.43 -10.92
N ASP A 586 33.66 38.76 -11.43
CA ASP A 586 33.83 39.37 -12.76
C ASP A 586 33.01 40.66 -13.00
N ILE A 587 32.61 41.38 -11.93
CA ILE A 587 31.77 42.59 -12.03
C ILE A 587 32.34 43.64 -12.98
N HIS A 588 33.67 43.74 -13.05
CA HIS A 588 34.37 44.66 -13.94
C HIS A 588 34.12 44.39 -15.44
N LYS A 589 33.62 43.21 -15.82
CA LYS A 589 33.29 42.82 -17.21
C LYS A 589 31.79 42.78 -17.51
N GLN A 590 30.93 42.77 -16.48
CA GLN A 590 29.49 42.50 -16.63
C GLN A 590 28.64 43.76 -16.36
N PRO A 591 28.11 44.43 -17.40
CA PRO A 591 27.34 45.67 -17.23
C PRO A 591 26.07 45.52 -16.36
N LEU A 592 25.42 44.36 -16.41
CA LEU A 592 24.25 44.06 -15.60
C LEU A 592 24.60 44.03 -14.11
N SER A 593 25.61 43.26 -13.72
CA SER A 593 26.10 43.15 -12.34
C SER A 593 26.59 44.50 -11.81
N GLN A 594 27.26 45.31 -12.65
CA GLN A 594 27.63 46.69 -12.29
C GLN A 594 26.43 47.57 -11.96
N SER A 595 25.37 47.47 -12.77
CA SER A 595 24.15 48.27 -12.59
C SER A 595 23.40 47.84 -11.33
N LEU A 596 23.30 46.54 -11.08
CA LEU A 596 22.68 45.98 -9.89
C LEU A 596 23.40 46.39 -8.62
N VAL A 597 24.73 46.24 -8.55
CA VAL A 597 25.50 46.65 -7.37
C VAL A 597 25.36 48.15 -7.10
N ARG A 598 25.37 49.01 -8.13
CA ARG A 598 25.10 50.45 -7.94
C ARG A 598 23.72 50.73 -7.37
N ALA A 599 22.70 50.05 -7.86
CA ALA A 599 21.34 50.20 -7.36
C ALA A 599 21.24 49.75 -5.90
N ILE A 600 21.80 48.58 -5.57
CA ILE A 600 21.79 48.05 -4.20
C ILE A 600 22.54 48.99 -3.25
N VAL A 601 23.71 49.50 -3.63
CA VAL A 601 24.45 50.45 -2.80
C VAL A 601 23.67 51.74 -2.58
N ALA A 602 23.02 52.26 -3.62
CA ALA A 602 22.18 53.46 -3.48
C ALA A 602 21.00 53.24 -2.52
N VAL A 603 20.35 52.07 -2.60
CA VAL A 603 19.27 51.69 -1.67
C VAL A 603 19.78 51.55 -0.24
N ALA A 604 20.89 50.85 -0.05
CA ALA A 604 21.49 50.67 1.27
C ALA A 604 21.86 52.02 1.91
N GLN A 605 22.45 52.94 1.13
CA GLN A 605 22.75 54.30 1.59
C GLN A 605 21.49 55.08 1.98
N ALA A 606 20.41 54.99 1.19
CA ALA A 606 19.15 55.64 1.51
C ALA A 606 18.51 55.12 2.81
N LEU A 607 18.80 53.87 3.18
CA LEU A 607 18.35 53.22 4.42
C LEU A 607 19.37 53.31 5.56
N ASN A 608 20.50 54.02 5.38
CA ASN A 608 21.63 54.09 6.31
C ASN A 608 22.26 52.71 6.67
N LEU A 609 22.21 51.76 5.74
CA LEU A 609 22.82 50.43 5.87
C LEU A 609 24.24 50.41 5.33
N GLN A 610 25.13 49.68 5.98
CA GLN A 610 26.47 49.40 5.44
C GLN A 610 26.38 48.32 4.36
N VAL A 611 27.25 48.39 3.35
CA VAL A 611 27.36 47.37 2.30
C VAL A 611 28.67 46.62 2.44
N ILE A 612 28.57 45.30 2.53
CA ILE A 612 29.69 44.37 2.58
C ILE A 612 29.68 43.58 1.27
N ALA A 613 30.82 43.50 0.57
CA ALA A 613 30.91 42.69 -0.65
C ALA A 613 31.71 41.41 -0.40
N GLU A 614 31.13 40.27 -0.77
CA GLU A 614 31.75 38.96 -0.62
C GLU A 614 32.41 38.46 -1.91
N GLY A 615 33.27 37.46 -1.79
CA GLY A 615 33.88 36.81 -2.96
C GLY A 615 34.80 37.70 -3.80
N VAL A 616 35.43 38.72 -3.21
CA VAL A 616 36.39 39.58 -3.93
C VAL A 616 37.70 38.81 -4.21
N GLU A 617 37.97 38.49 -5.46
CA GLU A 617 39.11 37.65 -5.86
C GLU A 617 40.23 38.43 -6.54
N ASN A 618 39.93 39.56 -7.18
CA ASN A 618 40.93 40.34 -7.91
C ASN A 618 40.86 41.86 -7.66
N ALA A 619 41.98 42.54 -7.94
CA ALA A 619 42.11 43.99 -7.70
C ALA A 619 41.16 44.85 -8.55
N LYS A 620 40.65 44.34 -9.69
CA LYS A 620 39.71 45.09 -10.53
C LYS A 620 38.31 45.10 -9.93
N GLU A 621 37.87 43.99 -9.37
CA GLU A 621 36.65 43.90 -8.57
C GLU A 621 36.73 44.84 -7.36
N ASP A 622 37.83 44.76 -6.59
CA ASP A 622 38.06 45.62 -5.43
C ASP A 622 37.99 47.11 -5.80
N ALA A 623 38.69 47.52 -6.87
CA ALA A 623 38.68 48.91 -7.33
C ALA A 623 37.28 49.38 -7.74
N PHE A 624 36.48 48.51 -8.38
CA PHE A 624 35.10 48.82 -8.73
C PHE A 624 34.25 49.01 -7.48
N LEU A 625 34.28 48.06 -6.55
CA LEU A 625 33.47 48.10 -5.32
C LEU A 625 33.79 49.33 -4.47
N THR A 626 35.09 49.62 -4.32
CA THR A 626 35.57 50.82 -3.59
C THR A 626 35.05 52.11 -4.20
N LYS A 627 35.12 52.24 -5.54
CA LYS A 627 34.65 53.43 -6.26
C LYS A 627 33.14 53.65 -6.10
N ASN A 628 32.36 52.58 -5.98
CA ASN A 628 30.91 52.65 -5.90
C ASN A 628 30.38 52.71 -4.46
N GLY A 629 31.24 52.88 -3.44
CA GLY A 629 30.81 53.17 -2.08
C GLY A 629 30.52 51.94 -1.19
N VAL A 630 31.06 50.78 -1.54
CA VAL A 630 31.03 49.59 -0.67
C VAL A 630 31.89 49.83 0.58
N ASN A 631 31.37 49.56 1.77
CA ASN A 631 32.01 49.88 3.04
C ASN A 631 33.12 48.88 3.39
N GLU A 632 32.82 47.58 3.28
CA GLU A 632 33.72 46.48 3.63
C GLU A 632 33.75 45.43 2.53
N ARG A 633 34.89 44.76 2.35
CA ARG A 633 35.10 43.76 1.31
C ARG A 633 35.78 42.54 1.90
N GLN A 634 35.32 41.37 1.47
CA GLN A 634 35.79 40.07 1.91
C GLN A 634 36.05 39.19 0.70
N GLY A 635 37.13 38.42 0.74
CA GLY A 635 37.45 37.49 -0.34
C GLY A 635 38.92 37.08 -0.39
N PHE A 636 39.23 36.19 -1.33
CA PHE A 636 40.55 35.57 -1.45
C PHE A 636 41.64 36.53 -1.92
N LEU A 637 41.27 37.69 -2.48
CA LEU A 637 42.22 38.77 -2.75
C LEU A 637 42.97 39.19 -1.47
N PHE A 638 42.26 39.23 -0.34
CA PHE A 638 42.82 39.68 0.94
C PHE A 638 43.36 38.50 1.74
N ALA A 639 42.52 37.50 1.98
CA ALA A 639 42.88 36.35 2.79
C ALA A 639 41.94 35.14 2.61
N LYS A 640 42.58 33.96 2.66
CA LYS A 640 42.05 32.65 3.05
C LYS A 640 41.21 32.68 4.34
N PRO A 641 40.04 32.01 4.52
CA PRO A 641 39.62 31.61 5.85
C PRO A 641 40.72 30.77 6.53
N MET A 642 41.10 31.10 7.77
CA MET A 642 42.24 30.48 8.43
C MET A 642 42.01 30.23 9.94
N PRO A 643 42.67 29.24 10.55
CA PRO A 643 42.59 29.02 11.99
C PRO A 643 43.01 30.24 12.80
N ALA A 644 42.50 30.38 14.03
CA ALA A 644 42.76 31.54 14.90
C ALA A 644 44.25 31.88 15.06
N VAL A 645 45.11 30.88 15.26
CA VAL A 645 46.57 31.08 15.41
C VAL A 645 47.22 31.58 14.11
N SER A 646 46.71 31.15 12.96
CA SER A 646 47.16 31.62 11.65
C SER A 646 46.68 33.05 11.39
N PHE A 647 45.45 33.35 11.79
CA PHE A 647 44.89 34.70 11.75
C PHE A 647 45.71 35.69 12.58
N GLU A 648 46.07 35.36 13.82
CA GLU A 648 46.90 36.22 14.67
C GLU A 648 48.23 36.60 14.00
N ARG A 649 48.89 35.62 13.37
CA ARG A 649 50.15 35.82 12.64
C ARG A 649 49.96 36.63 11.36
N TRP A 650 48.84 36.45 10.67
CA TRP A 650 48.49 37.23 9.49
C TRP A 650 48.20 38.70 9.88
N TYR A 651 47.39 38.92 10.92
CA TYR A 651 46.97 40.24 11.39
C TYR A 651 48.15 41.12 11.81
N LYS A 652 49.08 40.58 12.60
CA LYS A 652 50.31 41.31 13.00
C LYS A 652 51.15 41.74 11.79
N ARG A 653 51.33 40.85 10.80
CA ARG A 653 52.06 41.16 9.57
C ARG A 653 51.34 42.21 8.73
N TYR A 654 50.02 42.11 8.65
CA TYR A 654 49.18 43.05 7.90
C TYR A 654 49.25 44.46 8.49
N GLN A 655 49.12 44.61 9.81
CA GLN A 655 49.27 45.89 10.49
C GLN A 655 50.67 46.50 10.26
N THR A 656 51.73 45.69 10.40
CA THR A 656 53.12 46.16 10.20
C THR A 656 53.37 46.66 8.78
N LYS A 657 52.81 45.97 7.76
CA LYS A 657 52.93 46.36 6.36
C LYS A 657 52.17 47.65 6.04
N LYS A 658 51.11 47.97 6.78
CA LYS A 658 50.32 49.19 6.61
C LYS A 658 50.95 50.41 7.29
N MET A 659 51.71 50.21 8.37
CA MET A 659 52.44 51.28 9.06
C MET A 659 53.72 51.70 8.31
N ARG A 660 54.14 50.93 7.32
CA ARG A 660 55.21 51.27 6.36
C ARG A 660 54.57 51.80 5.09
#